data_AF-A0A8W8K4D7-F1
#
_entry.id   AF-A0A8W8K4D7-F1
#
_cell.length_a   1.000
_cell.length_b   1.000
_cell.length_c   1.000
_cell.angle_alpha   90.00
_cell.angle_beta   90.00
_cell.angle_gamma   90.00
#
_symmetry.space_group_name_H-M   'P 1'
#
loop_
_entity.id
_entity.type
_entity.pdbx_description
1 polymer ?
#
loop_
_entity_poly.entity_id
_entity_poly.type
_entity_poly.pdbx_seq_one_letter_code
_entity_poly.pdbx_strand_id
1 'polypeptide(L)'
;MAFWGVFYTIYSGIRRIAGQPPEEDTSAKEQKRSRTKKALGSEEEEGRISSLSDEDLRARNKVLEPKDEPSAALNVSSVDCQTKLNRKNHHTNEFEKAGNIYRRGQAFVIRVEFDREVKSDHDVILLQFTYGSRPQESKGTVIRIPLDLKPTTKTSDVTETWFAEVKNIAGKGLECAITSAPDSSIGEYRFYIETNLKDTDAVKRYEEKESMIILFNAWAKEDTVYMDKEEERGEYVLNETGRVWTSRTWYGRPWNFGQFDDPVLDVALQLLLEGGLSDVACTSPVSVIRCLSSLCNSCDNNGVLAGRWTKEYPKDCTIPWKWTGSVPIIKEYHTNGNKPVRYGQCWVFSGLLTTMCRCLGIPTRSVTNFDSAHDTDSSMTIDSHWDEDGEPLEDMNDSVWNFHVWNESWFRRLDLPEGYDGWQAHDATPQEASEGIMRCGPAPLTAIKEGHVYLNFDIPFVFGEVNGDRVQWVVKKDGTMEVSQIDHSAVGHYISTKRMGSNDREDVTNLYKYPDGSEQERRVAKFVNRYSTRRKQNIYKLDTTKVLNFTVSPPDNTLIGDDMEIKVAVKNTADGPLKLHLTVSLVNAYYTGVAGSRVKTQTFEETINTKDEKIVTMPVKGTEYHDGMNPEGRFQLYISGKNIDSGSMESTQVSFVLKKPQLVIQVPQTIEAKEDTEATIVFKNTTQLVLTQAEIAVEGSGLLAPQTIDISSPIKPGDEVKKTVVLHPRKPYYWGRELIATFTSKQIVDIETSADIKVIRQNKDNDSDSD
;
A
#
# COMPACT_ATOMS: atom_id res chain seq x y z
N MET A 1 -12.70 19.41 34.59
CA MET A 1 -13.81 20.23 34.04
C MET A 1 -13.20 21.47 33.41
N ALA A 2 -13.59 21.73 32.16
CA ALA A 2 -13.25 22.88 31.31
C ALA A 2 -11.76 23.09 31.01
N PHE A 3 -11.33 22.66 29.81
CA PHE A 3 -10.48 23.40 28.85
C PHE A 3 -9.84 22.43 27.83
N TRP A 4 -10.64 21.75 27.01
CA TRP A 4 -10.20 21.15 25.74
C TRP A 4 -11.40 21.23 24.79
N GLY A 5 -11.42 22.26 23.96
CA GLY A 5 -12.61 22.59 23.16
C GLY A 5 -12.41 23.84 22.33
N VAL A 6 -11.32 23.92 21.57
CA VAL A 6 -11.17 24.86 20.44
C VAL A 6 -10.25 24.20 19.41
N PHE A 7 -10.82 23.39 18.52
CA PHE A 7 -10.39 23.19 17.11
C PHE A 7 -11.35 22.19 16.45
N TYR A 8 -12.66 22.44 16.51
CA TYR A 8 -13.63 21.72 15.67
C TYR A 8 -15.00 22.42 15.59
N THR A 9 -15.04 23.70 15.22
CA THR A 9 -16.31 24.34 14.84
C THR A 9 -16.06 25.47 13.85
N ILE A 10 -16.21 25.20 12.56
CA ILE A 10 -16.88 26.03 11.54
C ILE A 10 -16.94 25.13 10.30
N TYR A 11 -18.10 24.48 10.09
CA TYR A 11 -18.76 24.21 8.80
C TYR A 11 -19.86 23.18 9.04
N SER A 12 -20.98 23.62 9.62
CA SER A 12 -22.23 22.86 9.60
C SER A 12 -23.44 23.79 9.69
N GLY A 13 -24.23 23.80 8.63
CA GLY A 13 -25.55 24.43 8.51
C GLY A 13 -25.82 24.58 7.02
N ILE A 14 -26.88 24.10 6.39
CA ILE A 14 -28.29 23.80 6.70
C ILE A 14 -28.74 22.98 5.44
N ARG A 15 -29.50 21.87 5.40
CA ARG A 15 -30.91 21.63 5.77
C ARG A 15 -31.26 20.16 5.42
N ARG A 16 -32.14 19.54 6.21
CA ARG A 16 -32.95 18.35 5.84
C ARG A 16 -34.32 18.81 5.36
N ILE A 17 -34.85 18.22 4.28
CA ILE A 17 -36.26 17.77 4.13
C ILE A 17 -36.25 16.53 3.21
N ALA A 18 -37.02 15.50 3.56
CA ALA A 18 -37.08 14.20 2.89
C ALA A 18 -38.36 14.03 2.07
N GLY A 19 -38.29 13.23 0.99
CA GLY A 19 -39.42 12.41 0.50
C GLY A 19 -39.64 12.39 -1.03
N GLN A 20 -39.08 11.39 -1.73
CA GLN A 20 -39.66 10.67 -2.90
C GLN A 20 -38.70 9.53 -3.36
N PRO A 21 -39.20 8.43 -3.96
CA PRO A 21 -38.38 7.26 -4.33
C PRO A 21 -37.50 7.55 -5.56
N PRO A 22 -36.37 6.83 -5.74
CA PRO A 22 -35.40 7.19 -6.78
C PRO A 22 -35.89 6.79 -8.17
N GLU A 23 -36.13 7.78 -9.02
CA GLU A 23 -35.99 7.63 -10.47
C GLU A 23 -34.49 7.51 -10.81
N GLU A 24 -34.15 6.70 -11.81
CA GLU A 24 -32.77 6.49 -12.28
C GLU A 24 -32.12 7.83 -12.65
N ASP A 25 -31.24 8.31 -11.78
CA ASP A 25 -30.64 9.63 -11.90
C ASP A 25 -29.40 9.62 -12.81
N THR A 26 -29.55 10.26 -13.96
CA THR A 26 -28.50 10.51 -14.96
C THR A 26 -27.48 11.57 -14.49
N SER A 27 -27.70 12.22 -13.32
CA SER A 27 -26.83 13.27 -12.75
C SER A 27 -25.45 12.80 -12.27
N ALA A 28 -25.24 11.49 -12.09
CA ALA A 28 -23.96 10.94 -11.64
C ALA A 28 -22.80 11.22 -12.63
N LYS A 29 -23.10 11.45 -13.91
CA LYS A 29 -22.09 11.78 -14.93
C LYS A 29 -21.66 13.25 -14.91
N GLU A 30 -22.53 14.19 -14.55
CA GLU A 30 -22.19 15.61 -14.46
C GLU A 30 -21.28 15.93 -13.25
N GLN A 31 -21.34 15.11 -12.19
CA GLN A 31 -20.48 15.26 -11.01
C GLN A 31 -18.99 15.06 -11.30
N LYS A 32 -18.60 14.40 -12.40
CA LYS A 32 -17.18 14.13 -12.75
C LYS A 32 -16.35 15.40 -12.98
N ARG A 33 -16.99 16.56 -13.19
CA ARG A 33 -16.33 17.88 -13.31
C ARG A 33 -16.37 18.75 -12.05
N SER A 34 -16.86 18.22 -10.93
CA SER A 34 -17.02 18.99 -9.69
C SER A 34 -15.70 19.48 -9.09
N ARG A 35 -14.58 18.76 -9.24
CA ARG A 35 -13.31 19.13 -8.59
C ARG A 35 -12.64 20.38 -9.16
N THR A 36 -12.58 20.54 -10.48
CA THR A 36 -11.99 21.74 -11.10
C THR A 36 -12.89 22.97 -10.92
N LYS A 37 -14.22 22.79 -10.96
CA LYS A 37 -15.20 23.87 -10.73
C LYS A 37 -15.25 24.33 -9.27
N LYS A 38 -15.10 23.41 -8.29
CA LYS A 38 -15.09 23.77 -6.85
C LYS A 38 -13.85 24.55 -6.43
N ALA A 39 -12.68 24.31 -7.05
CA ALA A 39 -11.42 24.90 -6.61
C ALA A 39 -11.23 26.37 -7.02
N LEU A 40 -11.99 26.88 -7.99
CA LEU A 40 -11.79 28.21 -8.58
C LEU A 40 -12.78 29.28 -8.11
N GLY A 41 -13.75 28.94 -7.26
CA GLY A 41 -14.52 29.90 -6.49
C GLY A 41 -15.22 31.00 -7.28
N SER A 42 -16.07 30.68 -8.26
CA SER A 42 -17.18 31.56 -8.68
C SER A 42 -18.20 30.82 -9.54
N GLU A 43 -19.49 31.12 -9.35
CA GLU A 43 -20.58 30.70 -10.24
C GLU A 43 -20.59 31.47 -11.58
N GLU A 44 -19.71 32.46 -11.74
CA GLU A 44 -19.48 33.20 -12.99
C GLU A 44 -18.14 32.73 -13.62
N GLU A 45 -18.20 31.72 -14.50
CA GLU A 45 -17.05 31.16 -15.24
C GLU A 45 -16.98 31.61 -16.73
N GLU A 46 -17.92 32.43 -17.20
CA GLU A 46 -17.93 32.88 -18.60
C GLU A 46 -16.71 33.75 -18.92
N GLY A 47 -15.88 33.26 -19.85
CA GLY A 47 -14.68 33.94 -20.35
C GLY A 47 -13.34 33.29 -19.98
N ARG A 48 -13.31 32.39 -18.97
CA ARG A 48 -12.07 31.72 -18.51
C ARG A 48 -12.01 30.23 -18.86
N ILE A 49 -13.16 29.58 -18.93
CA ILE A 49 -13.32 28.16 -19.27
C ILE A 49 -14.43 28.04 -20.30
N SER A 50 -14.25 27.22 -21.34
CA SER A 50 -15.36 26.83 -22.21
C SER A 50 -16.36 26.02 -21.41
N SER A 51 -17.58 26.56 -21.24
CA SER A 51 -18.68 25.95 -20.49
C SER A 51 -19.23 24.67 -21.12
N LEU A 52 -18.70 24.26 -22.28
CA LEU A 52 -19.10 23.05 -22.97
C LEU A 52 -18.92 21.83 -22.08
N SER A 53 -20.00 21.07 -21.86
CA SER A 53 -19.97 19.82 -21.10
C SER A 53 -19.12 18.76 -21.81
N ASP A 54 -18.70 17.70 -21.10
CA ASP A 54 -17.95 16.59 -21.72
C ASP A 54 -18.81 15.86 -22.75
N GLU A 55 -20.11 15.77 -22.48
CA GLU A 55 -21.11 15.19 -23.38
C GLU A 55 -21.27 16.03 -24.65
N ASP A 56 -21.45 17.35 -24.51
CA ASP A 56 -21.55 18.23 -25.68
C ASP A 56 -20.25 18.27 -26.49
N LEU A 57 -19.09 18.21 -25.82
CA LEU A 57 -17.81 18.15 -26.52
C LEU A 57 -17.67 16.86 -27.32
N ARG A 58 -18.09 15.73 -26.75
CA ARG A 58 -18.13 14.45 -27.48
C ARG A 58 -19.12 14.49 -28.63
N ALA A 59 -20.32 15.03 -28.41
CA ALA A 59 -21.34 15.16 -29.46
C ALA A 59 -20.88 16.06 -30.62
N ARG A 60 -20.07 17.09 -30.35
CA ARG A 60 -19.47 17.95 -31.38
C ARG A 60 -18.21 17.36 -32.03
N ASN A 61 -17.65 16.28 -31.48
CA ASN A 61 -16.47 15.66 -32.04
C ASN A 61 -16.88 14.81 -33.26
N LYS A 62 -16.71 15.39 -34.45
CA LYS A 62 -17.00 14.74 -35.75
C LYS A 62 -16.27 13.41 -35.96
N VAL A 63 -15.15 13.19 -35.26
CA VAL A 63 -14.41 11.92 -35.30
C VAL A 63 -15.12 10.84 -34.48
N LEU A 64 -16.06 11.19 -33.60
CA LEU A 64 -16.87 10.27 -32.79
C LEU A 64 -18.31 10.13 -33.30
N GLU A 65 -18.77 11.03 -34.18
CA GLU A 65 -20.11 10.96 -34.77
C GLU A 65 -20.36 9.59 -35.42
N PRO A 66 -21.48 8.91 -35.11
CA PRO A 66 -21.85 7.68 -35.80
C PRO A 66 -21.91 7.93 -37.30
N LYS A 67 -21.23 7.09 -38.08
CA LYS A 67 -21.29 7.13 -39.55
C LYS A 67 -21.88 5.82 -40.01
N ASP A 68 -23.10 5.87 -40.53
CA ASP A 68 -23.79 4.72 -41.12
C ASP A 68 -24.53 5.18 -42.37
N GLU A 69 -23.76 5.76 -43.31
CA GLU A 69 -24.32 6.19 -44.59
C GLU A 69 -24.62 4.97 -45.46
N PRO A 70 -25.77 4.93 -46.15
CA PRO A 70 -26.08 3.86 -47.11
C PRO A 70 -25.02 3.78 -48.20
N SER A 71 -24.12 2.80 -48.09
CA SER A 71 -23.00 2.63 -49.01
C SER A 71 -22.63 1.16 -49.23
N ALA A 72 -21.83 0.91 -50.26
CA ALA A 72 -21.28 -0.42 -50.56
C ALA A 72 -20.00 -0.75 -49.75
N ALA A 73 -19.59 0.14 -48.83
CA ALA A 73 -18.53 -0.17 -47.86
C ALA A 73 -18.93 -1.37 -47.00
N LEU A 74 -17.93 -2.12 -46.53
CA LEU A 74 -18.12 -3.31 -45.68
C LEU A 74 -19.00 -2.96 -44.46
N ASN A 75 -19.92 -3.86 -44.09
CA ASN A 75 -20.57 -3.79 -42.79
C ASN A 75 -19.93 -4.82 -41.87
N VAL A 76 -19.56 -4.43 -40.65
CA VAL A 76 -19.12 -5.38 -39.62
C VAL A 76 -20.33 -6.17 -39.14
N SER A 77 -20.28 -7.49 -39.31
CA SER A 77 -21.31 -8.42 -38.86
C SER A 77 -21.05 -8.88 -37.42
N SER A 78 -19.80 -9.18 -37.08
CA SER A 78 -19.39 -9.51 -35.71
C SER A 78 -17.90 -9.27 -35.50
N VAL A 79 -17.52 -9.12 -34.23
CA VAL A 79 -16.14 -9.05 -33.77
C VAL A 79 -15.96 -10.09 -32.66
N ASP A 80 -14.93 -10.91 -32.79
CA ASP A 80 -14.46 -11.81 -31.74
C ASP A 80 -13.08 -11.34 -31.27
N CYS A 81 -13.04 -10.79 -30.06
CA CYS A 81 -11.83 -10.27 -29.43
C CYS A 81 -10.87 -11.35 -28.91
N GLN A 82 -11.10 -12.63 -29.22
CA GLN A 82 -10.27 -13.77 -28.79
C GLN A 82 -9.97 -13.74 -27.27
N THR A 83 -10.93 -13.29 -26.46
CA THR A 83 -10.73 -12.85 -25.08
C THR A 83 -9.97 -13.88 -24.23
N LYS A 84 -10.30 -15.17 -24.35
CA LYS A 84 -9.62 -16.25 -23.60
C LYS A 84 -8.14 -16.39 -23.99
N LEU A 85 -7.81 -16.32 -25.28
CA LEU A 85 -6.45 -16.42 -25.78
C LEU A 85 -5.65 -15.19 -25.37
N ASN A 86 -6.18 -14.01 -25.63
CA ASN A 86 -5.50 -12.75 -25.33
C ASN A 86 -5.26 -12.59 -23.83
N ARG A 87 -6.26 -12.87 -22.98
CA ARG A 87 -6.07 -12.77 -21.53
C ARG A 87 -5.01 -13.73 -20.99
N LYS A 88 -4.89 -14.93 -21.57
CA LYS A 88 -3.81 -15.86 -21.22
C LYS A 88 -2.45 -15.28 -21.62
N ASN A 89 -2.31 -14.76 -22.83
CA ASN A 89 -1.04 -14.21 -23.34
C ASN A 89 -0.63 -12.91 -22.61
N HIS A 90 -1.59 -12.12 -22.15
CA HIS A 90 -1.36 -10.88 -21.41
C HIS A 90 -1.27 -11.06 -19.89
N HIS A 91 -1.34 -12.29 -19.36
CA HIS A 91 -1.33 -12.54 -17.92
C HIS A 91 -2.46 -11.79 -17.18
N THR A 92 -3.67 -11.85 -17.72
CA THR A 92 -4.90 -11.22 -17.19
C THR A 92 -6.07 -12.22 -17.11
N ASN A 93 -5.80 -13.52 -17.26
CA ASN A 93 -6.81 -14.58 -17.17
C ASN A 93 -7.30 -14.86 -15.73
N GLU A 94 -6.61 -14.34 -14.71
CA GLU A 94 -7.01 -14.50 -13.31
C GLU A 94 -8.08 -13.49 -12.85
N PHE A 95 -8.18 -12.31 -13.48
CA PHE A 95 -9.21 -11.32 -13.14
C PHE A 95 -10.63 -11.91 -13.20
N GLU A 96 -11.40 -11.76 -12.13
CA GLU A 96 -12.81 -12.17 -12.10
C GLU A 96 -13.68 -11.26 -12.99
N LYS A 97 -13.27 -10.00 -13.18
CA LYS A 97 -13.91 -9.08 -14.13
C LYS A 97 -13.92 -9.68 -15.53
N ALA A 98 -15.11 -9.75 -16.13
CA ALA A 98 -15.31 -10.20 -17.51
C ALA A 98 -14.82 -9.16 -18.54
N GLY A 99 -14.71 -9.60 -19.80
CA GLY A 99 -14.34 -8.72 -20.92
C GLY A 99 -12.84 -8.67 -21.21
N ASN A 100 -12.47 -7.67 -22.01
CA ASN A 100 -11.17 -7.53 -22.67
C ASN A 100 -10.18 -6.76 -21.79
N ILE A 101 -9.22 -7.47 -21.19
CA ILE A 101 -8.19 -6.88 -20.31
C ILE A 101 -6.82 -7.23 -20.87
N TYR A 102 -6.08 -6.21 -21.31
CA TYR A 102 -4.79 -6.32 -21.97
C TYR A 102 -3.73 -5.50 -21.23
N ARG A 103 -2.47 -5.69 -21.63
CA ARG A 103 -1.33 -4.92 -21.14
C ARG A 103 -0.70 -4.18 -22.31
N ARG A 104 -0.33 -2.92 -22.11
CA ARG A 104 0.19 -2.06 -23.17
C ARG A 104 1.50 -2.58 -23.77
N GLY A 105 1.83 -2.18 -25.01
CA GLY A 105 3.07 -2.59 -25.68
C GLY A 105 3.11 -4.05 -26.12
N GLN A 106 2.00 -4.79 -26.02
CA GLN A 106 1.91 -6.19 -26.41
C GLN A 106 0.71 -6.41 -27.35
N ALA A 107 0.90 -7.28 -28.34
CA ALA A 107 -0.11 -7.58 -29.35
C ALA A 107 -1.27 -8.44 -28.80
N PHE A 108 -2.50 -8.04 -29.10
CA PHE A 108 -3.72 -8.85 -28.92
C PHE A 108 -4.42 -9.09 -30.27
N VAL A 109 -5.05 -10.26 -30.44
CA VAL A 109 -5.65 -10.68 -31.71
C VAL A 109 -7.16 -10.46 -31.71
N ILE A 110 -7.70 -9.93 -32.81
CA ILE A 110 -9.15 -9.89 -33.04
C ILE A 110 -9.51 -10.55 -34.36
N ARG A 111 -10.74 -11.05 -34.45
CA ARG A 111 -11.35 -11.55 -35.69
C ARG A 111 -12.60 -10.74 -36.00
N VAL A 112 -12.69 -10.25 -37.22
CA VAL A 112 -13.81 -9.44 -37.71
C VAL A 112 -14.46 -10.18 -38.86
N GLU A 113 -15.77 -10.38 -38.78
CA GLU A 113 -16.56 -10.92 -39.88
C GLU A 113 -17.35 -9.78 -40.52
N PHE A 114 -17.29 -9.68 -41.84
CA PHE A 114 -18.03 -8.67 -42.61
C PHE A 114 -19.24 -9.26 -43.34
N ASP A 115 -20.11 -8.41 -43.85
CA ASP A 115 -21.29 -8.81 -44.63
C ASP A 115 -20.94 -9.40 -46.02
N ARG A 116 -19.81 -8.98 -46.59
CA ARG A 116 -19.27 -9.46 -47.87
C ARG A 116 -17.75 -9.70 -47.80
N GLU A 117 -17.21 -10.27 -48.87
CA GLU A 117 -15.78 -10.53 -48.98
C GLU A 117 -14.95 -9.25 -48.91
N VAL A 118 -13.82 -9.34 -48.20
CA VAL A 118 -12.84 -8.24 -48.06
C VAL A 118 -11.95 -8.21 -49.30
N LYS A 119 -11.97 -7.09 -50.01
CA LYS A 119 -11.19 -6.86 -51.23
C LYS A 119 -10.08 -5.85 -50.94
N SER A 120 -8.86 -6.32 -50.73
CA SER A 120 -7.69 -5.49 -50.38
C SER A 120 -7.39 -4.36 -51.38
N ASP A 121 -7.78 -4.52 -52.64
CA ASP A 121 -7.60 -3.48 -53.66
C ASP A 121 -8.70 -2.41 -53.66
N HIS A 122 -9.85 -2.62 -53.00
CA HIS A 122 -10.98 -1.70 -53.00
C HIS A 122 -11.41 -1.21 -51.61
N ASP A 123 -11.24 -2.03 -50.59
CA ASP A 123 -11.67 -1.73 -49.23
C ASP A 123 -10.57 -1.01 -48.45
N VAL A 124 -10.99 -0.10 -47.58
CA VAL A 124 -10.14 0.58 -46.59
C VAL A 124 -10.74 0.31 -45.23
N ILE A 125 -9.94 -0.26 -44.33
CA ILE A 125 -10.35 -0.57 -42.97
C ILE A 125 -9.45 0.21 -42.01
N LEU A 126 -10.06 0.87 -41.04
CA LEU A 126 -9.39 1.67 -40.04
C LEU A 126 -9.90 1.26 -38.66
N LEU A 127 -8.96 0.93 -37.77
CA LEU A 127 -9.27 0.69 -36.38
C LEU A 127 -9.18 2.01 -35.61
N GLN A 128 -10.14 2.29 -34.75
CA GLN A 128 -10.12 3.48 -33.91
C GLN A 128 -10.29 3.15 -32.43
N PHE A 129 -9.43 3.72 -31.59
CA PHE A 129 -9.55 3.65 -30.13
C PHE A 129 -9.79 5.05 -29.58
N THR A 130 -10.64 5.15 -28.55
CA THR A 130 -10.86 6.42 -27.85
C THR A 130 -10.75 6.24 -26.35
N TYR A 131 -10.12 7.21 -25.69
CA TYR A 131 -9.81 7.19 -24.26
C TYR A 131 -10.28 8.46 -23.56
N GLY A 132 -10.66 8.32 -22.29
CA GLY A 132 -11.00 9.45 -21.43
C GLY A 132 -12.33 10.13 -21.78
N SER A 133 -12.69 11.15 -21.02
CA SER A 133 -13.98 11.84 -21.19
C SER A 133 -14.01 12.80 -22.39
N ARG A 134 -12.85 13.29 -22.84
CA ARG A 134 -12.74 14.28 -23.93
C ARG A 134 -11.72 13.85 -25.00
N PRO A 135 -11.95 12.71 -25.68
CA PRO A 135 -10.97 12.12 -26.59
C PRO A 135 -10.67 13.07 -27.77
N GLN A 136 -9.38 13.25 -28.06
CA GLN A 136 -8.84 14.13 -29.11
C GLN A 136 -7.59 13.50 -29.75
N GLU A 137 -7.49 13.56 -31.08
CA GLU A 137 -6.30 13.07 -31.81
C GLU A 137 -5.04 13.83 -31.41
N SER A 138 -5.14 15.16 -31.27
CA SER A 138 -4.01 16.02 -30.86
C SER A 138 -3.47 15.74 -29.46
N LYS A 139 -4.19 14.95 -28.65
CA LYS A 139 -3.79 14.52 -27.31
C LYS A 139 -3.47 13.03 -27.22
N GLY A 140 -3.48 12.32 -28.34
CA GLY A 140 -3.28 10.87 -28.37
C GLY A 140 -4.42 10.05 -27.75
N THR A 141 -5.59 10.66 -27.49
CA THR A 141 -6.75 9.99 -26.89
C THR A 141 -7.84 9.62 -27.91
N VAL A 142 -7.61 9.96 -29.18
CA VAL A 142 -8.20 9.27 -30.34
C VAL A 142 -7.04 8.69 -31.14
N ILE A 143 -7.01 7.37 -31.28
CA ILE A 143 -5.98 6.64 -32.02
C ILE A 143 -6.65 6.05 -33.25
N ARG A 144 -6.08 6.27 -34.44
CA ARG A 144 -6.61 5.79 -35.72
C ARG A 144 -5.52 5.00 -36.44
N ILE A 145 -5.76 3.71 -36.68
CA ILE A 145 -4.80 2.76 -37.21
C ILE A 145 -5.32 2.22 -38.55
N PRO A 146 -4.82 2.70 -39.69
CA PRO A 146 -5.20 2.16 -40.99
C PRO A 146 -4.60 0.77 -41.18
N LEU A 147 -5.39 -0.17 -41.67
CA LEU A 147 -4.94 -1.53 -41.93
C LEU A 147 -4.35 -1.65 -43.33
N ASP A 148 -3.14 -2.18 -43.42
CA ASP A 148 -2.60 -2.69 -44.68
C ASP A 148 -3.23 -4.07 -44.94
N LEU A 149 -4.19 -4.10 -45.87
CA LEU A 149 -4.89 -5.33 -46.26
C LEU A 149 -4.05 -6.23 -47.17
N LYS A 150 -2.83 -5.82 -47.52
CA LYS A 150 -1.86 -6.69 -48.21
C LYS A 150 -0.97 -7.31 -47.14
N PRO A 151 -0.87 -8.65 -47.05
CA PRO A 151 0.00 -9.29 -46.08
C PRO A 151 1.43 -8.80 -46.27
N THR A 152 1.96 -8.07 -45.30
CA THR A 152 3.37 -7.66 -45.28
C THR A 152 4.13 -8.51 -44.27
N THR A 153 5.31 -8.96 -44.67
CA THR A 153 6.26 -9.71 -43.80
C THR A 153 7.13 -8.78 -42.96
N LYS A 154 6.79 -7.48 -42.88
CA LYS A 154 7.57 -6.51 -42.12
C LYS A 154 7.10 -6.51 -40.67
N THR A 155 7.76 -7.31 -39.84
CA THR A 155 7.79 -7.10 -38.39
C THR A 155 8.49 -5.77 -38.14
N SER A 156 7.78 -4.80 -37.59
CA SER A 156 8.42 -3.59 -37.08
C SER A 156 9.12 -3.93 -35.78
N ASP A 157 10.46 -3.92 -35.76
CA ASP A 157 11.25 -4.38 -34.61
C ASP A 157 11.15 -3.46 -33.38
N VAL A 158 10.63 -2.24 -33.51
CA VAL A 158 10.22 -1.37 -32.39
C VAL A 158 9.18 -0.39 -32.92
N THR A 159 7.97 -0.36 -32.38
CA THR A 159 7.04 0.75 -32.64
C THR A 159 6.77 1.53 -31.36
N GLU A 160 7.18 2.79 -31.34
CA GLU A 160 6.80 3.76 -30.31
C GLU A 160 5.31 4.16 -30.40
N THR A 161 4.58 3.66 -31.40
CA THR A 161 3.18 4.02 -31.67
C THR A 161 2.27 2.80 -31.75
N TRP A 162 0.96 3.02 -31.67
CA TRP A 162 -0.03 1.99 -31.96
C TRP A 162 0.07 1.51 -33.41
N PHE A 163 -0.06 0.20 -33.61
CA PHE A 163 -0.10 -0.39 -34.94
C PHE A 163 -0.95 -1.67 -34.97
N ALA A 164 -1.29 -2.12 -36.16
CA ALA A 164 -2.00 -3.36 -36.37
C ALA A 164 -1.47 -4.10 -37.60
N GLU A 165 -1.34 -5.42 -37.48
CA GLU A 165 -0.85 -6.31 -38.52
C GLU A 165 -1.97 -7.26 -38.93
N VAL A 166 -2.33 -7.25 -40.23
CA VAL A 166 -3.26 -8.24 -40.78
C VAL A 166 -2.57 -9.60 -40.84
N LYS A 167 -3.13 -10.59 -40.15
CA LYS A 167 -2.60 -11.96 -40.09
C LYS A 167 -3.24 -12.85 -41.14
N ASN A 168 -4.53 -12.70 -41.37
CA ASN A 168 -5.26 -13.50 -42.35
C ASN A 168 -6.47 -12.73 -42.92
N ILE A 169 -6.74 -12.92 -44.21
CA ILE A 169 -8.00 -12.51 -44.86
C ILE A 169 -8.52 -13.74 -45.59
N ALA A 170 -9.72 -14.19 -45.22
CA ALA A 170 -10.35 -15.36 -45.83
C ALA A 170 -11.83 -15.11 -46.07
N GLY A 171 -12.21 -14.88 -47.33
CA GLY A 171 -13.58 -14.54 -47.71
C GLY A 171 -14.05 -13.27 -47.00
N LYS A 172 -15.01 -13.42 -46.08
CA LYS A 172 -15.60 -12.36 -45.27
C LYS A 172 -14.86 -12.07 -43.96
N GLY A 173 -13.91 -12.94 -43.59
CA GLY A 173 -13.19 -12.85 -42.33
C GLY A 173 -11.86 -12.12 -42.45
N LEU A 174 -11.57 -11.30 -41.44
CA LEU A 174 -10.30 -10.61 -41.23
C LEU A 174 -9.77 -10.95 -39.84
N GLU A 175 -8.53 -11.44 -39.75
CA GLU A 175 -7.81 -11.59 -38.49
C GLU A 175 -6.65 -10.59 -38.45
N CYS A 176 -6.55 -9.80 -37.38
CA CYS A 176 -5.44 -8.88 -37.19
C CYS A 176 -4.94 -8.91 -35.74
N ALA A 177 -3.65 -8.63 -35.58
CA ALA A 177 -3.02 -8.42 -34.28
C ALA A 177 -2.81 -6.91 -34.09
N ILE A 178 -3.25 -6.38 -32.95
CA ILE A 178 -3.20 -4.96 -32.61
C ILE A 178 -2.24 -4.81 -31.44
N THR A 179 -1.29 -3.88 -31.54
CA THR A 179 -0.34 -3.58 -30.47
C THR A 179 -0.48 -2.12 -30.10
N SER A 180 -0.75 -1.86 -28.82
CA SER A 180 -0.74 -0.48 -28.32
C SER A 180 0.68 0.04 -28.16
N ALA A 181 0.87 1.36 -28.16
CA ALA A 181 2.14 1.95 -27.77
C ALA A 181 2.50 1.54 -26.33
N PRO A 182 3.78 1.30 -26.01
CA PRO A 182 4.23 0.89 -24.67
C PRO A 182 4.06 1.97 -23.60
N ASP A 183 3.82 3.22 -24.00
CA ASP A 183 3.54 4.38 -23.15
C ASP A 183 2.07 4.80 -23.20
N SER A 184 1.18 3.98 -23.78
CA SER A 184 -0.27 4.28 -23.81
C SER A 184 -0.83 4.50 -22.41
N SER A 185 -1.82 5.39 -22.30
CA SER A 185 -2.57 5.59 -21.06
C SER A 185 -3.21 4.28 -20.62
N ILE A 186 -3.20 4.01 -19.31
CA ILE A 186 -3.93 2.86 -18.77
C ILE A 186 -5.41 3.21 -18.53
N GLY A 187 -6.29 2.23 -18.68
CA GLY A 187 -7.73 2.35 -18.40
C GLY A 187 -8.62 1.84 -19.52
N GLU A 188 -9.89 2.27 -19.51
CA GLU A 188 -10.91 1.84 -20.46
C GLU A 188 -10.83 2.59 -21.78
N TYR A 189 -10.74 1.83 -22.87
CA TYR A 189 -10.82 2.31 -24.24
C TYR A 189 -12.11 1.83 -24.91
N ARG A 190 -12.74 2.71 -25.68
CA ARG A 190 -13.77 2.31 -26.65
C ARG A 190 -13.11 1.97 -27.97
N PHE A 191 -13.63 0.93 -28.61
CA PHE A 191 -13.08 0.40 -29.85
C PHE A 191 -14.08 0.52 -30.99
N TYR A 192 -13.62 1.00 -32.13
CA TYR A 192 -14.41 1.20 -33.33
C TYR A 192 -13.70 0.62 -34.56
N ILE A 193 -14.49 0.14 -35.51
CA ILE A 193 -14.01 -0.27 -36.83
C ILE A 193 -14.69 0.63 -37.86
N GLU A 194 -13.88 1.41 -38.58
CA GLU A 194 -14.32 2.21 -39.71
C GLU A 194 -13.97 1.50 -41.02
N THR A 195 -14.93 1.50 -41.94
CA THR A 195 -14.77 0.90 -43.26
C THR A 195 -15.18 1.91 -44.32
N ASN A 196 -14.38 2.03 -45.37
CA ASN A 196 -14.63 2.87 -46.53
C ASN A 196 -14.24 2.12 -47.82
N LEU A 197 -14.70 2.62 -48.97
CA LEU A 197 -14.19 2.24 -50.28
C LEU A 197 -13.11 3.24 -50.72
N LYS A 198 -12.08 2.75 -51.41
CA LYS A 198 -11.08 3.63 -52.04
C LYS A 198 -11.77 4.61 -52.98
N ASP A 199 -11.30 5.85 -52.97
CA ASP A 199 -11.79 6.95 -53.80
C ASP A 199 -13.26 7.35 -53.55
N THR A 200 -13.81 7.01 -52.38
CA THR A 200 -15.14 7.49 -51.94
C THR A 200 -15.09 8.11 -50.54
N ASP A 201 -16.04 8.99 -50.24
CA ASP A 201 -16.20 9.58 -48.90
C ASP A 201 -17.11 8.73 -47.97
N ALA A 202 -17.56 7.56 -48.44
CA ALA A 202 -18.59 6.77 -47.78
C ALA A 202 -18.03 5.95 -46.61
N VAL A 203 -18.19 6.45 -45.38
CA VAL A 203 -17.69 5.77 -44.17
C VAL A 203 -18.82 5.08 -43.42
N LYS A 204 -18.59 3.83 -43.06
CA LYS A 204 -19.38 3.12 -42.04
C LYS A 204 -18.54 2.91 -40.79
N ARG A 205 -19.17 2.97 -39.63
CA ARG A 205 -18.52 2.77 -38.33
C ARG A 205 -19.31 1.79 -37.49
N TYR A 206 -18.59 0.79 -37.00
CA TYR A 206 -19.04 -0.13 -35.98
C TYR A 206 -18.41 0.23 -34.63
N GLU A 207 -19.19 0.24 -33.55
CA GLU A 207 -18.71 0.36 -32.17
C GLU A 207 -18.79 -1.02 -31.50
N GLU A 208 -17.66 -1.48 -30.95
CA GLU A 208 -17.64 -2.69 -30.13
C GLU A 208 -18.32 -2.42 -28.80
N LYS A 209 -19.20 -3.34 -28.38
CA LYS A 209 -19.99 -3.15 -27.15
C LYS A 209 -19.13 -3.27 -25.90
N GLU A 210 -18.18 -4.20 -25.92
CA GLU A 210 -17.26 -4.40 -24.80
C GLU A 210 -16.05 -3.47 -24.93
N SER A 211 -15.82 -2.66 -23.91
CA SER A 211 -14.62 -1.82 -23.84
C SER A 211 -13.36 -2.66 -23.69
N MET A 212 -12.22 -2.11 -24.13
CA MET A 212 -10.91 -2.72 -23.98
C MET A 212 -10.15 -2.02 -22.85
N ILE A 213 -9.82 -2.76 -21.79
CA ILE A 213 -9.03 -2.26 -20.66
C ILE A 213 -7.55 -2.50 -20.95
N ILE A 214 -6.74 -1.44 -20.88
CA ILE A 214 -5.29 -1.52 -21.07
C ILE A 214 -4.60 -1.20 -19.74
N LEU A 215 -3.73 -2.10 -19.29
CA LEU A 215 -2.95 -2.00 -18.04
C LEU A 215 -1.46 -1.79 -18.33
N PHE A 216 -0.69 -1.48 -17.28
CA PHE A 216 0.77 -1.49 -17.36
C PHE A 216 1.31 -2.90 -17.66
N ASN A 217 2.48 -2.95 -18.30
CA ASN A 217 3.06 -4.21 -18.77
C ASN A 217 4.48 -4.46 -18.23
N ALA A 218 4.58 -5.23 -17.15
CA ALA A 218 5.87 -5.67 -16.60
C ALA A 218 6.66 -6.60 -17.54
N TRP A 219 6.04 -7.18 -18.58
CA TRP A 219 6.68 -8.09 -19.53
C TRP A 219 7.20 -7.40 -20.81
N ALA A 220 6.76 -6.17 -21.10
CA ALA A 220 7.21 -5.43 -22.29
C ALA A 220 8.44 -4.59 -21.96
N LYS A 221 9.56 -4.81 -22.66
CA LYS A 221 10.87 -4.15 -22.40
C LYS A 221 10.80 -2.64 -22.53
N GLU A 222 9.93 -2.17 -23.40
CA GLU A 222 9.74 -0.77 -23.74
C GLU A 222 8.86 -0.05 -22.72
N ASP A 223 8.11 -0.79 -21.89
CA ASP A 223 7.28 -0.20 -20.83
C ASP A 223 8.17 0.33 -19.68
N THR A 224 7.76 1.45 -19.09
CA THR A 224 8.42 2.02 -17.90
C THR A 224 8.42 1.08 -16.70
N VAL A 225 7.47 0.14 -16.58
CA VAL A 225 7.38 -0.80 -15.46
C VAL A 225 8.03 -2.17 -15.72
N TYR A 226 8.78 -2.30 -16.83
CA TYR A 226 9.41 -3.56 -17.21
C TYR A 226 10.29 -4.14 -16.09
N MET A 227 10.12 -5.44 -15.84
CA MET A 227 10.92 -6.21 -14.89
C MET A 227 11.44 -7.45 -15.61
N ASP A 228 12.75 -7.64 -15.66
CA ASP A 228 13.39 -8.62 -16.55
C ASP A 228 13.04 -10.07 -16.19
N LYS A 229 13.13 -10.41 -14.89
CA LYS A 229 13.00 -11.78 -14.40
C LYS A 229 11.54 -12.20 -14.25
N GLU A 230 11.20 -13.39 -14.76
CA GLU A 230 9.84 -13.94 -14.70
C GLU A 230 9.39 -14.22 -13.26
N GLU A 231 10.31 -14.66 -12.40
CA GLU A 231 10.03 -14.96 -11.00
C GLU A 231 9.66 -13.69 -10.22
N GLU A 232 10.30 -12.56 -10.53
CA GLU A 232 10.01 -11.26 -9.92
C GLU A 232 8.63 -10.75 -10.40
N ARG A 233 8.29 -10.93 -11.69
CA ARG A 233 6.93 -10.64 -12.20
C ARG A 233 5.86 -11.51 -11.54
N GLY A 234 6.17 -12.79 -11.34
CA GLY A 234 5.36 -13.73 -10.58
C GLY A 234 5.06 -13.23 -9.16
N GLU A 235 6.09 -12.79 -8.42
CA GLU A 235 5.94 -12.32 -7.04
C GLU A 235 5.31 -10.92 -6.91
N TYR A 236 5.71 -9.97 -7.76
CA TYR A 236 5.39 -8.56 -7.56
C TYR A 236 4.20 -8.06 -8.40
N VAL A 237 3.67 -8.87 -9.32
CA VAL A 237 2.46 -8.57 -10.10
C VAL A 237 1.38 -9.65 -9.92
N LEU A 238 1.74 -10.92 -10.02
CA LEU A 238 0.77 -12.02 -10.09
C LEU A 238 0.44 -12.66 -8.74
N ASN A 239 1.33 -12.61 -7.75
CA ASN A 239 1.08 -13.21 -6.44
C ASN A 239 -0.01 -12.40 -5.70
N GLU A 240 -1.04 -13.09 -5.23
CA GLU A 240 -2.21 -12.49 -4.58
C GLU A 240 -2.09 -12.45 -3.06
N THR A 241 -1.06 -13.08 -2.49
CA THR A 241 -0.82 -13.07 -1.05
C THR A 241 0.57 -12.55 -0.69
N GLY A 242 0.68 -12.03 0.53
CA GLY A 242 1.87 -11.35 1.01
C GLY A 242 2.17 -11.61 2.48
N ARG A 243 3.22 -10.94 2.95
CA ARG A 243 3.65 -10.91 4.35
C ARG A 243 3.99 -9.49 4.74
N VAL A 244 3.54 -9.08 5.92
CA VAL A 244 3.90 -7.80 6.55
C VAL A 244 4.48 -8.08 7.93
N TRP A 245 5.62 -7.50 8.26
CA TRP A 245 6.18 -7.67 9.60
C TRP A 245 5.71 -6.56 10.52
N THR A 246 5.06 -6.91 11.64
CA THR A 246 4.58 -5.97 12.69
C THR A 246 5.38 -6.07 13.99
N SER A 247 6.34 -7.01 14.01
CA SER A 247 7.27 -7.25 15.10
C SER A 247 8.60 -7.74 14.51
N ARG A 248 9.70 -7.65 15.27
CA ARG A 248 11.02 -8.12 14.84
C ARG A 248 11.13 -9.65 14.80
N THR A 249 10.01 -10.37 14.91
CA THR A 249 9.97 -11.81 14.75
C THR A 249 10.24 -12.21 13.30
N TRP A 250 10.55 -13.48 13.08
CA TRP A 250 10.76 -14.02 11.73
C TRP A 250 9.45 -14.26 10.97
N TYR A 251 8.31 -14.32 11.67
CA TYR A 251 7.01 -14.60 11.08
C TYR A 251 6.33 -13.30 10.66
N GLY A 252 6.03 -13.17 9.37
CA GLY A 252 5.23 -12.06 8.86
C GLY A 252 3.73 -12.36 8.99
N ARG A 253 2.94 -11.32 9.27
CA ARG A 253 1.49 -11.34 9.16
C ARG A 253 1.08 -11.62 7.71
N PRO A 254 0.35 -12.71 7.42
CA PRO A 254 -0.20 -12.94 6.09
C PRO A 254 -1.20 -11.86 5.69
N TRP A 255 -1.23 -11.52 4.40
CA TRP A 255 -2.16 -10.56 3.83
C TRP A 255 -2.70 -11.06 2.48
N ASN A 256 -4.01 -11.04 2.29
CA ASN A 256 -4.64 -11.30 0.99
C ASN A 256 -4.75 -9.97 0.20
N PHE A 257 -3.90 -9.77 -0.81
CA PHE A 257 -4.06 -8.64 -1.73
C PHE A 257 -5.28 -8.85 -2.63
N GLY A 258 -5.40 -10.04 -3.25
CA GLY A 258 -6.55 -10.42 -4.07
C GLY A 258 -6.84 -9.44 -5.22
N GLN A 259 -5.78 -8.93 -5.89
CA GLN A 259 -5.89 -7.89 -6.92
C GLN A 259 -6.72 -8.28 -8.15
N PHE A 260 -7.05 -9.56 -8.31
CA PHE A 260 -7.84 -10.11 -9.40
C PHE A 260 -9.31 -10.34 -9.02
N ASP A 261 -9.67 -10.26 -7.74
CA ASP A 261 -11.05 -10.44 -7.27
C ASP A 261 -11.93 -9.26 -7.70
N ASP A 262 -13.22 -9.52 -7.96
CA ASP A 262 -14.20 -8.46 -8.22
C ASP A 262 -14.60 -7.75 -6.90
N PRO A 263 -14.70 -6.40 -6.82
CA PRO A 263 -14.62 -5.39 -7.89
C PRO A 263 -13.28 -4.62 -7.94
N VAL A 264 -12.14 -5.25 -7.63
CA VAL A 264 -10.87 -4.53 -7.40
C VAL A 264 -10.43 -3.69 -8.61
N LEU A 265 -10.49 -4.25 -9.82
CA LEU A 265 -10.11 -3.53 -11.04
C LEU A 265 -11.03 -2.34 -11.32
N ASP A 266 -12.32 -2.47 -11.07
CA ASP A 266 -13.29 -1.39 -11.30
C ASP A 266 -13.05 -0.23 -10.33
N VAL A 267 -12.78 -0.54 -9.06
CA VAL A 267 -12.43 0.48 -8.07
C VAL A 267 -11.09 1.13 -8.43
N ALA A 268 -10.07 0.36 -8.82
CA ALA A 268 -8.76 0.91 -9.20
C ALA A 268 -8.88 1.92 -10.36
N LEU A 269 -9.62 1.57 -11.43
CA LEU A 269 -9.87 2.46 -12.57
C LEU A 269 -10.71 3.68 -12.18
N GLN A 270 -11.70 3.49 -11.32
CA GLN A 270 -12.52 4.58 -10.80
C GLN A 270 -11.71 5.60 -10.00
N LEU A 271 -10.79 5.15 -9.14
CA LEU A 271 -9.93 6.05 -8.37
C LEU A 271 -9.08 6.94 -9.27
N LEU A 272 -8.56 6.42 -10.40
CA LEU A 272 -7.81 7.23 -11.36
C LEU A 272 -8.68 8.34 -11.98
N LEU A 273 -9.94 8.03 -12.28
CA LEU A 273 -10.91 9.00 -12.80
C LEU A 273 -11.25 10.07 -11.76
N GLU A 274 -11.47 9.67 -10.52
CA GLU A 274 -11.81 10.58 -9.43
C GLU A 274 -10.63 11.47 -9.04
N GLY A 275 -9.41 10.93 -9.07
CA GLY A 275 -8.17 11.64 -8.75
C GLY A 275 -7.87 12.84 -9.64
N GLY A 276 -8.63 13.02 -10.73
CA GLY A 276 -8.48 14.17 -11.62
C GLY A 276 -7.16 14.14 -12.39
N LEU A 277 -6.56 12.96 -12.55
CA LEU A 277 -5.43 12.77 -13.45
C LEU A 277 -5.88 13.14 -14.87
N SER A 278 -5.04 13.90 -15.57
CA SER A 278 -5.26 14.13 -17.00
C SER A 278 -5.07 12.81 -17.75
N ASP A 279 -5.70 12.69 -18.92
CA ASP A 279 -5.59 11.46 -19.73
C ASP A 279 -4.12 11.07 -20.00
N VAL A 280 -3.25 12.07 -20.19
CA VAL A 280 -1.80 11.88 -20.41
C VAL A 280 -1.08 11.47 -19.13
N ALA A 281 -1.52 11.92 -17.95
CA ALA A 281 -0.91 11.52 -16.69
C ALA A 281 -1.08 10.02 -16.41
N CYS A 282 -2.13 9.40 -16.95
CA CYS A 282 -2.35 7.95 -16.87
C CYS A 282 -1.34 7.11 -17.69
N THR A 283 -0.41 7.74 -18.43
CA THR A 283 0.72 7.05 -19.08
C THR A 283 1.86 6.74 -18.10
N SER A 284 1.95 7.51 -16.99
CA SER A 284 3.10 7.54 -16.10
C SER A 284 2.83 6.80 -14.79
N PRO A 285 3.67 5.82 -14.41
CA PRO A 285 3.56 5.18 -13.09
C PRO A 285 3.78 6.19 -11.95
N VAL A 286 4.58 7.25 -12.16
CA VAL A 286 4.79 8.32 -11.16
C VAL A 286 3.45 8.98 -10.80
N SER A 287 2.71 9.43 -11.80
CA SER A 287 1.44 10.13 -11.60
C SER A 287 0.36 9.21 -11.04
N VAL A 288 0.30 7.96 -11.53
CA VAL A 288 -0.64 6.94 -11.04
C VAL A 288 -0.39 6.62 -9.57
N ILE A 289 0.86 6.34 -9.17
CA ILE A 289 1.20 6.05 -7.77
C ILE A 289 0.91 7.23 -6.87
N ARG A 290 1.31 8.44 -7.27
CA ARG A 290 1.08 9.66 -6.47
C ARG A 290 -0.41 9.99 -6.32
N CYS A 291 -1.24 9.59 -7.28
CA CYS A 291 -2.69 9.66 -7.19
C CYS A 291 -3.24 8.61 -6.21
N LEU A 292 -2.86 7.34 -6.40
CA LEU A 292 -3.33 6.25 -5.55
C LEU A 292 -2.91 6.39 -4.09
N SER A 293 -1.71 6.89 -3.80
CA SER A 293 -1.26 7.13 -2.42
C SER A 293 -2.16 8.12 -1.69
N SER A 294 -2.69 9.14 -2.39
CA SER A 294 -3.66 10.09 -1.85
C SER A 294 -5.11 9.58 -1.76
N LEU A 295 -5.47 8.59 -2.57
CA LEU A 295 -6.86 8.10 -2.66
C LEU A 295 -7.09 6.77 -1.95
N CYS A 296 -6.04 6.04 -1.59
CA CYS A 296 -6.16 4.90 -0.69
C CYS A 296 -6.48 5.35 0.74
N ASN A 297 -6.12 6.59 1.10
CA ASN A 297 -6.57 7.23 2.34
C ASN A 297 -7.69 8.25 2.11
N SER A 298 -8.42 8.58 3.17
CA SER A 298 -9.58 9.47 3.11
C SER A 298 -9.37 10.85 3.75
N CYS A 299 -8.13 11.32 3.89
CA CYS A 299 -7.85 12.55 4.64
C CYS A 299 -8.30 13.82 3.90
N ASP A 300 -7.95 13.94 2.62
CA ASP A 300 -8.27 15.13 1.82
C ASP A 300 -9.58 14.97 1.03
N ASN A 301 -9.96 13.71 0.79
CA ASN A 301 -10.95 13.31 -0.19
C ASN A 301 -11.75 12.10 0.33
N ASN A 302 -12.83 11.72 -0.36
CA ASN A 302 -13.56 10.48 -0.09
C ASN A 302 -12.80 9.23 -0.60
N GLY A 303 -11.50 9.15 -0.32
CA GLY A 303 -10.69 7.97 -0.65
C GLY A 303 -11.09 6.74 0.15
N VAL A 304 -10.44 5.62 -0.13
CA VAL A 304 -10.93 4.28 0.20
C VAL A 304 -11.02 4.02 1.71
N LEU A 305 -10.00 4.39 2.48
CA LEU A 305 -9.86 3.95 3.87
C LEU A 305 -9.57 5.12 4.82
N ALA A 306 -10.31 5.17 5.92
CA ALA A 306 -10.09 6.15 6.98
C ALA A 306 -9.11 5.59 8.03
N GLY A 307 -8.12 6.40 8.42
CA GLY A 307 -7.15 6.04 9.45
C GLY A 307 -7.67 6.29 10.87
N ARG A 308 -7.31 5.44 11.84
CA ARG A 308 -7.58 5.70 13.27
C ARG A 308 -6.59 4.96 14.17
N TRP A 309 -6.10 5.65 15.21
CA TRP A 309 -5.08 5.16 16.15
C TRP A 309 -5.50 5.28 17.63
N THR A 310 -6.77 5.58 17.90
CA THR A 310 -7.25 5.78 19.27
C THR A 310 -7.49 4.47 20.02
N LYS A 311 -7.52 4.53 21.36
CA LYS A 311 -7.85 3.38 22.24
C LYS A 311 -9.20 2.72 21.90
N GLU A 312 -10.19 3.52 21.54
CA GLU A 312 -11.57 3.06 21.33
C GLU A 312 -12.03 3.27 19.89
N TYR A 313 -12.76 2.28 19.38
CA TYR A 313 -13.35 2.25 18.05
C TYR A 313 -14.88 2.28 18.15
N PRO A 314 -15.59 3.00 17.26
CA PRO A 314 -17.05 2.95 17.15
C PRO A 314 -17.57 1.52 16.96
N LYS A 315 -18.80 1.25 17.38
CA LYS A 315 -19.41 -0.10 17.31
C LYS A 315 -19.58 -0.62 15.88
N ASP A 316 -19.86 0.26 14.93
CA ASP A 316 -20.12 -0.09 13.52
C ASP A 316 -18.87 0.17 12.65
N CYS A 317 -17.75 -0.44 13.03
CA CYS A 317 -16.52 -0.39 12.23
C CYS A 317 -15.68 -1.66 12.40
N THR A 318 -14.73 -1.85 11.49
CA THR A 318 -13.74 -2.92 11.56
C THR A 318 -12.45 -2.35 12.12
N ILE A 319 -11.94 -2.92 13.21
CA ILE A 319 -10.66 -2.51 13.77
C ILE A 319 -9.51 -2.95 12.85
N PRO A 320 -8.40 -2.19 12.75
CA PRO A 320 -7.31 -2.47 11.82
C PRO A 320 -6.74 -3.90 11.93
N TRP A 321 -6.64 -4.45 13.14
CA TRP A 321 -6.10 -5.78 13.41
C TRP A 321 -6.99 -6.95 12.96
N LYS A 322 -8.26 -6.68 12.61
CA LYS A 322 -9.22 -7.69 12.14
C LYS A 322 -9.14 -7.91 10.63
N TRP A 323 -8.56 -6.97 9.87
CA TRP A 323 -8.40 -7.16 8.43
C TRP A 323 -7.43 -8.30 8.12
N THR A 324 -7.88 -9.21 7.26
CA THR A 324 -7.15 -10.34 6.70
C THR A 324 -6.60 -10.04 5.29
N GLY A 325 -7.08 -8.97 4.66
CA GLY A 325 -6.80 -8.64 3.28
C GLY A 325 -7.46 -7.36 2.79
N SER A 326 -7.18 -7.00 1.54
CA SER A 326 -7.66 -5.76 0.90
C SER A 326 -9.01 -5.91 0.21
N VAL A 327 -9.36 -7.12 -0.23
CA VAL A 327 -10.62 -7.41 -0.95
C VAL A 327 -11.87 -7.02 -0.14
N PRO A 328 -11.99 -7.33 1.18
CA PRO A 328 -13.14 -6.90 1.97
C PRO A 328 -13.29 -5.37 2.03
N ILE A 329 -12.17 -4.65 2.16
CA ILE A 329 -12.14 -3.18 2.22
C ILE A 329 -12.66 -2.59 0.91
N ILE A 330 -12.15 -3.09 -0.22
CA ILE A 330 -12.52 -2.57 -1.54
C ILE A 330 -13.98 -2.88 -1.87
N LYS A 331 -14.45 -4.09 -1.53
CA LYS A 331 -15.86 -4.48 -1.67
C LYS A 331 -16.77 -3.58 -0.85
N GLU A 332 -16.44 -3.34 0.42
CA GLU A 332 -17.23 -2.46 1.28
C GLU A 332 -17.28 -1.03 0.72
N TYR A 333 -16.13 -0.48 0.31
CA TYR A 333 -16.05 0.84 -0.32
C TYR A 333 -16.98 0.95 -1.54
N HIS A 334 -16.89 -0.02 -2.45
CA HIS A 334 -17.68 -0.05 -3.68
C HIS A 334 -19.18 -0.15 -3.41
N THR A 335 -19.59 -1.11 -2.57
CA THR A 335 -21.00 -1.36 -2.23
C THR A 335 -21.65 -0.21 -1.46
N ASN A 336 -20.86 0.54 -0.68
CA ASN A 336 -21.36 1.69 0.09
C ASN A 336 -21.37 3.02 -0.68
N GLY A 337 -21.27 2.95 -2.01
CA GLY A 337 -21.30 4.13 -2.88
C GLY A 337 -20.04 4.98 -2.75
N ASN A 338 -18.87 4.34 -2.68
CA ASN A 338 -17.55 4.97 -2.67
C ASN A 338 -17.32 5.86 -1.44
N LYS A 339 -17.80 5.38 -0.29
CA LYS A 339 -17.62 6.04 0.99
C LYS A 339 -16.45 5.40 1.74
N PRO A 340 -15.60 6.21 2.41
CA PRO A 340 -14.45 5.69 3.16
C PRO A 340 -14.83 4.57 4.13
N VAL A 341 -14.10 3.46 4.05
CA VAL A 341 -14.19 2.31 4.96
C VAL A 341 -13.47 2.64 6.26
N ARG A 342 -13.94 2.06 7.36
CA ARG A 342 -13.47 2.38 8.71
C ARG A 342 -13.06 1.10 9.44
N TYR A 343 -11.82 0.93 9.92
CA TYR A 343 -10.65 1.82 9.87
C TYR A 343 -9.37 1.07 9.48
N GLY A 344 -8.36 1.82 9.05
CA GLY A 344 -7.04 1.34 8.69
C GLY A 344 -5.91 1.94 9.52
N GLN A 345 -4.75 1.30 9.42
CA GLN A 345 -3.45 1.70 9.94
C GLN A 345 -2.36 1.34 8.91
N CYS A 346 -1.08 1.64 9.14
CA CYS A 346 -0.07 1.65 8.07
C CYS A 346 0.01 0.33 7.26
N TRP A 347 0.00 -0.84 7.91
CA TRP A 347 0.01 -2.13 7.21
C TRP A 347 -1.26 -2.39 6.38
N VAL A 348 -2.41 -1.85 6.80
CA VAL A 348 -3.68 -1.95 6.07
C VAL A 348 -3.63 -1.04 4.84
N PHE A 349 -3.11 0.19 4.99
CA PHE A 349 -2.88 1.11 3.88
C PHE A 349 -1.88 0.51 2.87
N SER A 350 -0.78 -0.05 3.36
CA SER A 350 0.21 -0.72 2.51
C SER A 350 -0.39 -1.91 1.76
N GLY A 351 -1.18 -2.75 2.45
CA GLY A 351 -1.91 -3.85 1.83
C GLY A 351 -2.85 -3.38 0.70
N LEU A 352 -3.65 -2.35 0.99
CA LEU A 352 -4.57 -1.74 0.03
C LEU A 352 -3.84 -1.14 -1.17
N LEU A 353 -2.77 -0.37 -0.95
CA LEU A 353 -2.02 0.28 -2.02
C LEU A 353 -1.27 -0.74 -2.90
N THR A 354 -0.67 -1.78 -2.30
CA THR A 354 -0.08 -2.89 -3.08
C THR A 354 -1.12 -3.54 -3.98
N THR A 355 -2.33 -3.78 -3.46
CA THR A 355 -3.44 -4.35 -4.23
C THR A 355 -3.79 -3.49 -5.44
N MET A 356 -3.96 -2.18 -5.24
CA MET A 356 -4.28 -1.24 -6.32
C MET A 356 -3.18 -1.17 -7.39
N CYS A 357 -1.91 -1.07 -6.98
CA CYS A 357 -0.79 -1.01 -7.91
C CYS A 357 -0.63 -2.32 -8.72
N ARG A 358 -0.68 -3.49 -8.05
CA ARG A 358 -0.60 -4.80 -8.72
C ARG A 358 -1.76 -5.02 -9.68
N CYS A 359 -2.97 -4.61 -9.29
CA CYS A 359 -4.16 -4.65 -10.14
C CYS A 359 -3.95 -3.91 -11.46
N LEU A 360 -3.33 -2.73 -11.41
CA LEU A 360 -3.02 -1.93 -12.60
C LEU A 360 -1.79 -2.41 -13.38
N GLY A 361 -1.09 -3.45 -12.90
CA GLY A 361 0.09 -4.03 -13.55
C GLY A 361 1.43 -3.39 -13.17
N ILE A 362 1.47 -2.57 -12.12
CA ILE A 362 2.71 -2.01 -11.58
C ILE A 362 3.30 -3.03 -10.59
N PRO A 363 4.55 -3.51 -10.79
CA PRO A 363 5.18 -4.40 -9.82
C PRO A 363 5.39 -3.69 -8.48
N THR A 364 4.80 -4.22 -7.41
CA THR A 364 4.78 -3.56 -6.09
C THR A 364 4.94 -4.55 -4.94
N ARG A 365 5.64 -4.15 -3.87
CA ARG A 365 5.79 -4.91 -2.62
C ARG A 365 5.55 -4.03 -1.40
N SER A 366 5.02 -4.62 -0.32
CA SER A 366 4.96 -3.98 1.00
C SER A 366 6.30 -4.08 1.71
N VAL A 367 6.69 -3.04 2.43
CA VAL A 367 7.97 -2.95 3.14
C VAL A 367 7.74 -2.44 4.55
N THR A 368 8.28 -3.16 5.54
CA THR A 368 8.27 -2.78 6.95
C THR A 368 9.59 -2.13 7.31
N ASN A 369 9.57 -0.99 7.98
CA ASN A 369 10.73 -0.41 8.68
C ASN A 369 10.53 -0.49 10.19
N PHE A 370 11.53 -0.95 10.95
CA PHE A 370 11.48 -0.96 12.42
C PHE A 370 12.20 0.25 12.99
N ASP A 371 11.67 0.76 14.12
CA ASP A 371 12.05 2.07 14.65
C ASP A 371 11.94 3.14 13.56
N SER A 372 10.80 3.18 12.88
CA SER A 372 10.55 4.14 11.81
C SER A 372 10.27 5.50 12.40
N ALA A 373 11.12 6.45 12.06
CA ALA A 373 10.96 7.81 12.56
C ALA A 373 9.83 8.54 11.84
N HIS A 374 9.24 9.54 12.49
CA HIS A 374 8.30 10.47 11.87
C HIS A 374 8.77 11.90 12.17
N ASP A 375 9.59 12.44 11.27
CA ASP A 375 10.09 13.82 11.31
C ASP A 375 8.96 14.79 10.94
N THR A 376 8.71 15.77 11.82
CA THR A 376 7.62 16.75 11.66
C THR A 376 8.10 18.15 11.27
N ASP A 377 9.41 18.41 11.28
CA ASP A 377 9.99 19.75 11.07
C ASP A 377 10.98 19.81 9.89
N SER A 378 11.09 18.73 9.11
CA SER A 378 12.01 18.59 7.98
C SER A 378 13.48 18.81 8.39
N SER A 379 13.82 18.53 9.65
CA SER A 379 15.20 18.56 10.12
C SER A 379 16.01 17.36 9.63
N MET A 380 15.32 16.27 9.22
CA MET A 380 15.88 14.95 8.93
C MET A 380 16.67 14.39 10.12
N THR A 381 16.34 14.86 11.31
CA THR A 381 16.78 14.39 12.63
C THR A 381 15.54 14.14 13.47
N ILE A 382 15.67 13.40 14.57
CA ILE A 382 14.53 12.98 15.38
C ILE A 382 14.73 13.45 16.81
N ASP A 383 13.78 14.18 17.36
CA ASP A 383 13.93 14.76 18.69
C ASP A 383 13.35 13.92 19.81
N SER A 384 14.09 13.89 20.92
CA SER A 384 13.61 13.37 22.19
C SER A 384 13.99 14.32 23.32
N HIS A 385 12.99 14.81 24.03
CA HIS A 385 13.09 15.79 25.09
C HIS A 385 12.91 15.12 26.44
N TRP A 386 13.71 15.56 27.39
CA TRP A 386 13.74 15.07 28.76
C TRP A 386 13.82 16.27 29.70
N ASP A 387 13.16 16.19 30.85
CA ASP A 387 13.35 17.20 31.88
C ASP A 387 14.66 17.00 32.67
N GLU A 388 14.97 17.93 33.57
CA GLU A 388 16.19 17.86 34.39
C GLU A 388 16.20 16.68 35.38
N ASP A 389 15.05 16.05 35.64
CA ASP A 389 14.88 14.92 36.56
C ASP A 389 14.92 13.57 35.82
N GLY A 390 15.06 13.60 34.49
CA GLY A 390 15.21 12.43 33.65
C GLY A 390 13.90 11.76 33.25
N GLU A 391 12.79 12.49 33.31
CA GLU A 391 11.51 12.08 32.78
C GLU A 391 11.33 12.56 31.32
N PRO A 392 10.72 11.75 30.44
CA PRO A 392 10.48 12.12 29.06
C PRO A 392 9.38 13.20 28.95
N LEU A 393 9.61 14.20 28.10
CA LEU A 393 8.65 15.25 27.73
C LEU A 393 8.02 14.90 26.39
N GLU A 394 7.10 13.94 26.42
CA GLU A 394 6.53 13.29 25.22
C GLU A 394 5.77 14.26 24.29
N ASP A 395 5.20 15.33 24.84
CA ASP A 395 4.47 16.36 24.09
C ASP A 395 5.38 17.23 23.21
N MET A 396 6.69 17.13 23.38
CA MET A 396 7.70 17.84 22.59
C MET A 396 8.42 16.95 21.59
N ASN A 397 8.20 15.63 21.62
CA ASN A 397 8.99 14.66 20.86
C ASN A 397 8.46 14.45 19.44
N ASP A 398 9.39 14.17 18.52
CA ASP A 398 9.03 13.45 17.31
C ASP A 398 8.59 12.02 17.66
N SER A 399 7.69 11.47 16.86
CA SER A 399 7.21 10.12 17.08
C SER A 399 8.14 9.12 16.40
N VAL A 400 8.62 8.11 17.14
CA VAL A 400 9.30 6.94 16.56
C VAL A 400 8.38 5.75 16.65
N TRP A 401 7.90 5.31 15.49
CA TRP A 401 7.02 4.17 15.35
C TRP A 401 7.84 2.90 15.50
N ASN A 402 7.35 1.96 16.30
CA ASN A 402 8.02 0.68 16.50
C ASN A 402 8.21 -0.08 15.20
N PHE A 403 7.21 0.02 14.33
CA PHE A 403 7.32 -0.29 12.93
C PHE A 403 6.41 0.64 12.13
N HIS A 404 6.78 0.86 10.89
CA HIS A 404 5.94 1.49 9.88
C HIS A 404 5.97 0.66 8.60
N VAL A 405 4.90 0.71 7.81
CA VAL A 405 4.78 -0.10 6.60
C VAL A 405 4.34 0.78 5.44
N TRP A 406 5.14 0.80 4.39
CA TRP A 406 4.86 1.50 3.13
C TRP A 406 4.98 0.54 1.95
N ASN A 407 5.08 1.08 0.74
CA ASN A 407 5.14 0.33 -0.51
C ASN A 407 6.38 0.71 -1.32
N GLU A 408 6.91 -0.26 -2.05
CA GLU A 408 7.87 -0.01 -3.12
C GLU A 408 7.29 -0.45 -4.45
N SER A 409 7.39 0.39 -5.48
CA SER A 409 7.03 0.03 -6.86
C SER A 409 8.24 0.11 -7.79
N TRP A 410 8.34 -0.84 -8.72
CA TRP A 410 9.44 -0.91 -9.69
C TRP A 410 9.07 -0.22 -10.99
N PHE A 411 9.83 0.82 -11.37
CA PHE A 411 9.71 1.46 -12.68
C PHE A 411 10.89 2.40 -13.00
N ARG A 412 10.99 2.81 -14.26
CA ARG A 412 11.95 3.82 -14.75
C ARG A 412 11.49 5.24 -14.45
N ARG A 413 12.42 6.10 -13.99
CA ARG A 413 12.19 7.51 -13.63
C ARG A 413 12.56 8.44 -14.76
N LEU A 414 11.74 8.46 -15.81
CA LEU A 414 11.93 9.33 -16.98
C LEU A 414 11.91 10.84 -16.66
N ASP A 415 11.40 11.20 -15.48
CA ASP A 415 11.38 12.56 -14.94
C ASP A 415 12.67 12.97 -14.18
N LEU A 416 13.57 12.02 -13.92
CA LEU A 416 14.84 12.24 -13.23
C LEU A 416 16.06 11.95 -14.14
N PRO A 417 17.27 12.37 -13.76
CA PRO A 417 18.50 11.93 -14.41
C PRO A 417 18.69 10.40 -14.35
N GLU A 418 19.58 9.86 -15.18
CA GLU A 418 19.95 8.44 -15.11
C GLU A 418 20.46 8.04 -13.71
N GLY A 419 20.10 6.83 -13.28
CA GLY A 419 20.53 6.25 -12.00
C GLY A 419 19.44 6.13 -10.92
N TYR A 420 18.21 6.59 -11.19
CA TYR A 420 17.08 6.53 -10.24
C TYR A 420 15.97 5.55 -10.63
N ASP A 421 16.20 4.73 -11.65
CA ASP A 421 15.30 3.63 -12.01
C ASP A 421 15.25 2.54 -10.92
N GLY A 422 14.22 1.70 -10.97
CA GLY A 422 14.06 0.55 -10.10
C GLY A 422 13.04 0.79 -9.01
N TRP A 423 13.31 0.33 -7.79
CA TRP A 423 12.39 0.46 -6.65
C TRP A 423 12.25 1.93 -6.20
N GLN A 424 10.98 2.33 -6.01
CA GLN A 424 10.60 3.65 -5.54
C GLN A 424 9.70 3.51 -4.31
N ALA A 425 10.06 4.10 -3.18
CA ALA A 425 9.27 4.12 -1.95
C ALA A 425 8.11 5.12 -2.06
N HIS A 426 6.91 4.71 -1.65
CA HIS A 426 5.72 5.55 -1.58
C HIS A 426 4.80 5.04 -0.48
N ASP A 427 3.98 5.93 0.07
CA ASP A 427 3.15 5.61 1.23
C ASP A 427 1.78 6.28 1.13
N ALA A 428 0.75 5.49 1.41
CA ALA A 428 -0.65 5.94 1.53
C ALA A 428 -1.05 6.27 2.97
N THR A 429 -0.22 5.93 3.96
CA THR A 429 -0.48 6.26 5.36
C THR A 429 -0.44 7.78 5.53
N PRO A 430 -1.51 8.41 6.05
CA PRO A 430 -1.50 9.84 6.29
C PRO A 430 -0.53 10.17 7.44
N GLN A 431 0.60 10.78 7.09
CA GLN A 431 1.66 11.20 8.00
C GLN A 431 1.87 12.71 7.84
N GLU A 432 2.59 13.11 6.79
CA GLU A 432 2.83 14.50 6.42
C GLU A 432 2.20 14.85 5.07
N ALA A 433 1.80 16.11 4.92
CA ALA A 433 1.20 16.60 3.69
C ALA A 433 2.28 16.95 2.65
N SER A 434 2.35 16.20 1.56
CA SER A 434 3.17 16.54 0.40
C SER A 434 2.43 17.53 -0.49
N GLU A 435 2.91 18.78 -0.50
CA GLU A 435 2.31 19.90 -1.24
C GLU A 435 0.84 20.15 -0.85
N GLY A 436 0.52 19.94 0.44
CA GLY A 436 -0.82 20.15 0.99
C GLY A 436 -1.81 19.00 0.78
N ILE A 437 -1.34 17.83 0.33
CA ILE A 437 -2.14 16.61 0.17
C ILE A 437 -1.48 15.48 0.98
N MET A 438 -2.26 14.69 1.72
CA MET A 438 -1.80 13.54 2.49
C MET A 438 -1.43 12.38 1.54
N ARG A 439 -0.17 12.41 1.08
CA ARG A 439 0.44 11.44 0.16
C ARG A 439 1.96 11.49 0.32
N CYS A 440 2.63 10.39 0.01
CA CYS A 440 4.10 10.35 -0.01
C CYS A 440 4.63 9.60 -1.24
N GLY A 441 5.71 10.10 -1.81
CA GLY A 441 6.46 9.49 -2.90
C GLY A 441 5.86 9.73 -4.29
N PRO A 442 6.40 9.06 -5.33
CA PRO A 442 7.45 8.02 -5.25
C PRO A 442 8.89 8.58 -5.11
N ALA A 443 9.62 8.08 -4.11
CA ALA A 443 11.00 8.41 -3.78
C ALA A 443 11.96 7.28 -4.23
N PRO A 444 12.97 7.54 -5.09
CA PRO A 444 13.91 6.49 -5.49
C PRO A 444 14.74 5.99 -4.31
N LEU A 445 14.87 4.67 -4.14
CA LEU A 445 15.70 4.09 -3.07
C LEU A 445 17.16 4.54 -3.17
N THR A 446 17.69 4.63 -4.40
CA THR A 446 19.04 5.17 -4.65
C THR A 446 19.17 6.61 -4.13
N ALA A 447 18.16 7.45 -4.33
CA ALA A 447 18.21 8.84 -3.89
C ALA A 447 18.13 8.95 -2.36
N ILE A 448 17.35 8.10 -1.71
CA ILE A 448 17.30 7.99 -0.24
C ILE A 448 18.70 7.58 0.28
N LYS A 449 19.27 6.50 -0.26
CA LYS A 449 20.57 5.97 0.17
C LYS A 449 21.73 6.93 -0.02
N GLU A 450 21.77 7.66 -1.13
CA GLU A 450 22.82 8.65 -1.41
C GLU A 450 22.52 10.02 -0.77
N GLY A 451 21.36 10.18 -0.12
CA GLY A 451 20.94 11.43 0.52
C GLY A 451 20.63 12.55 -0.46
N HIS A 452 20.24 12.25 -1.70
CA HIS A 452 19.85 13.21 -2.74
C HIS A 452 18.45 13.81 -2.48
N VAL A 453 18.26 14.36 -1.27
CA VAL A 453 17.00 14.88 -0.70
C VAL A 453 16.44 16.10 -1.43
N TYR A 454 17.16 16.67 -2.39
CA TYR A 454 16.71 17.79 -3.22
C TYR A 454 15.88 17.35 -4.44
N LEU A 455 15.75 16.05 -4.68
CA LEU A 455 14.94 15.49 -5.77
C LEU A 455 13.52 15.20 -5.29
N ASN A 456 12.60 15.17 -6.25
CA ASN A 456 11.21 14.80 -6.01
C ASN A 456 11.02 13.27 -6.08
N PHE A 457 10.08 12.69 -5.32
CA PHE A 457 9.15 13.31 -4.39
C PHE A 457 9.44 12.84 -2.96
N ASP A 458 9.26 13.73 -1.98
CA ASP A 458 9.21 13.39 -0.54
C ASP A 458 10.44 12.68 0.05
N ILE A 459 11.58 12.74 -0.65
CA ILE A 459 12.83 12.10 -0.26
C ILE A 459 13.35 12.57 1.11
N PRO A 460 13.30 13.87 1.48
CA PRO A 460 13.70 14.30 2.82
C PRO A 460 12.94 13.57 3.92
N PHE A 461 11.62 13.40 3.74
CA PHE A 461 10.75 12.74 4.71
C PHE A 461 11.14 11.26 4.85
N VAL A 462 11.17 10.51 3.74
CA VAL A 462 11.54 9.08 3.76
C VAL A 462 12.97 8.87 4.27
N PHE A 463 13.90 9.80 3.98
CA PHE A 463 15.25 9.75 4.54
C PHE A 463 15.24 9.89 6.07
N GLY A 464 14.46 10.82 6.62
CA GLY A 464 14.27 10.97 8.06
C GLY A 464 13.74 9.70 8.72
N GLU A 465 12.78 9.01 8.07
CA GLU A 465 12.20 7.77 8.60
C GLU A 465 13.21 6.62 8.77
N VAL A 466 14.21 6.54 7.87
CA VAL A 466 15.16 5.42 7.81
C VAL A 466 16.57 5.73 8.28
N ASN A 467 16.96 7.00 8.36
CA ASN A 467 18.36 7.37 8.64
C ASN A 467 18.50 8.68 9.43
N GLY A 468 17.43 9.16 10.07
CA GLY A 468 17.48 10.33 10.93
C GLY A 468 18.26 10.09 12.22
N ASP A 469 19.29 10.91 12.49
CA ASP A 469 19.99 10.88 13.77
C ASP A 469 19.04 11.35 14.89
N ARG A 470 18.98 10.62 16.01
CA ARG A 470 18.17 11.04 17.15
C ARG A 470 18.93 12.02 18.03
N VAL A 471 18.40 13.22 18.19
CA VAL A 471 18.94 14.28 19.03
C VAL A 471 18.18 14.29 20.36
N GLN A 472 18.90 14.09 21.45
CA GLN A 472 18.33 14.15 22.79
C GLN A 472 18.54 15.53 23.39
N TRP A 473 17.46 16.14 23.82
CA TRP A 473 17.42 17.46 24.44
C TRP A 473 17.06 17.34 25.91
N VAL A 474 17.80 18.06 26.75
CA VAL A 474 17.41 18.31 28.15
C VAL A 474 16.77 19.69 28.21
N VAL A 475 15.51 19.73 28.64
CA VAL A 475 14.73 20.95 28.82
C VAL A 475 14.88 21.41 30.27
N LYS A 476 15.52 22.56 30.45
CA LYS A 476 15.74 23.18 31.75
C LYS A 476 14.46 23.82 32.27
N LYS A 477 14.37 24.05 33.59
CA LYS A 477 13.25 24.75 34.23
C LYS A 477 12.95 26.15 33.69
N ASP A 478 13.94 26.82 33.10
CA ASP A 478 13.76 28.13 32.45
C ASP A 478 13.27 28.03 30.99
N GLY A 479 13.07 26.81 30.48
CA GLY A 479 12.64 26.51 29.12
C GLY A 479 13.76 26.44 28.10
N THR A 480 15.03 26.67 28.49
CA THR A 480 16.18 26.49 27.59
C THR A 480 16.45 25.01 27.35
N MET A 481 16.99 24.69 26.17
CA MET A 481 17.24 23.32 25.73
C MET A 481 18.71 23.12 25.40
N GLU A 482 19.27 21.99 25.83
CA GLU A 482 20.64 21.60 25.54
C GLU A 482 20.69 20.20 24.97
N VAL A 483 21.47 20.00 23.91
CA VAL A 483 21.71 18.66 23.37
C VAL A 483 22.58 17.90 24.36
N SER A 484 22.06 16.79 24.90
CA SER A 484 22.82 15.88 25.76
C SER A 484 23.51 14.78 24.96
N GLN A 485 22.84 14.26 23.95
CA GLN A 485 23.29 13.08 23.21
C GLN A 485 22.79 13.11 21.77
N ILE A 486 23.61 12.62 20.84
CA ILE A 486 23.16 12.28 19.49
C ILE A 486 23.36 10.77 19.30
N ASP A 487 22.31 10.09 18.85
CA ASP A 487 22.31 8.67 18.54
C ASP A 487 22.21 8.47 17.03
N HIS A 488 23.33 8.06 16.43
CA HIS A 488 23.51 7.93 14.99
C HIS A 488 22.92 6.64 14.39
N SER A 489 22.36 5.76 15.24
CA SER A 489 21.81 4.46 14.83
C SER A 489 20.48 4.21 15.53
N ALA A 490 19.66 5.26 15.67
CA ALA A 490 18.42 5.19 16.46
C ALA A 490 17.23 4.62 15.67
N VAL A 491 17.24 4.76 14.34
CA VAL A 491 16.07 4.51 13.47
C VAL A 491 16.47 3.73 12.23
N GLY A 492 15.47 3.14 11.55
CA GLY A 492 15.69 2.51 10.26
C GLY A 492 16.29 1.10 10.34
N HIS A 493 15.73 0.23 11.17
CA HIS A 493 16.28 -1.11 11.40
C HIS A 493 15.51 -2.20 10.69
N TYR A 494 16.22 -3.25 10.25
CA TYR A 494 15.65 -4.47 9.68
C TYR A 494 14.55 -4.18 8.65
N ILE A 495 14.80 -3.26 7.71
CA ILE A 495 13.82 -2.92 6.68
C ILE A 495 13.53 -4.19 5.90
N SER A 496 12.29 -4.65 5.96
CA SER A 496 11.92 -6.03 5.65
C SER A 496 10.81 -6.10 4.61
N THR A 497 10.90 -7.06 3.72
CA THR A 497 9.85 -7.42 2.76
C THR A 497 9.75 -8.93 2.61
N LYS A 498 8.73 -9.40 1.89
CA LYS A 498 8.57 -10.82 1.58
C LYS A 498 9.61 -11.24 0.55
N ARG A 499 10.35 -12.30 0.88
CA ARG A 499 11.29 -12.92 -0.04
C ARG A 499 10.54 -13.55 -1.20
N MET A 500 10.99 -13.26 -2.42
CA MET A 500 10.47 -13.89 -3.63
C MET A 500 10.44 -15.42 -3.52
N GLY A 501 9.29 -16.03 -3.86
CA GLY A 501 9.13 -17.49 -3.89
C GLY A 501 9.03 -18.18 -2.52
N SER A 502 8.99 -17.45 -1.41
CA SER A 502 8.81 -18.01 -0.07
C SER A 502 8.00 -17.07 0.84
N ASN A 503 7.63 -17.54 2.03
CA ASN A 503 7.02 -16.72 3.07
C ASN A 503 8.04 -16.16 4.08
N ASP A 504 9.34 -16.33 3.78
CA ASP A 504 10.43 -15.85 4.61
C ASP A 504 10.65 -14.35 4.48
N ARG A 505 11.29 -13.78 5.50
CA ARG A 505 11.71 -12.39 5.52
C ARG A 505 12.95 -12.18 4.64
N GLU A 506 12.93 -11.11 3.85
CA GLU A 506 14.07 -10.53 3.18
C GLU A 506 14.40 -9.18 3.78
N ASP A 507 15.63 -9.02 4.27
CA ASP A 507 16.14 -7.74 4.76
C ASP A 507 16.71 -6.93 3.60
N VAL A 508 16.17 -5.74 3.39
CA VAL A 508 16.51 -4.78 2.33
C VAL A 508 17.05 -3.47 2.90
N THR A 509 17.50 -3.45 4.16
CA THR A 509 18.03 -2.24 4.84
C THR A 509 19.17 -1.60 4.05
N ASN A 510 20.02 -2.44 3.45
CA ASN A 510 21.15 -2.00 2.63
C ASN A 510 20.75 -1.27 1.33
N LEU A 511 19.48 -1.33 0.91
CA LEU A 511 18.96 -0.57 -0.22
C LEU A 511 18.60 0.88 0.17
N TYR A 512 18.29 1.13 1.44
CA TYR A 512 17.89 2.44 1.97
C TYR A 512 19.05 3.22 2.57
N LYS A 513 20.00 2.55 3.22
CA LYS A 513 21.11 3.21 3.89
C LYS A 513 22.40 2.39 3.84
N TYR A 514 23.51 3.08 4.07
CA TYR A 514 24.80 2.47 4.32
C TYR A 514 24.85 1.90 5.75
N PRO A 515 25.76 0.95 6.06
CA PRO A 515 25.89 0.42 7.42
C PRO A 515 26.15 1.53 8.44
N ASP A 516 25.43 1.49 9.57
CA ASP A 516 25.54 2.48 10.64
C ASP A 516 27.00 2.61 11.11
N GLY A 517 27.48 3.85 11.24
CA GLY A 517 28.85 4.15 11.66
C GLY A 517 29.91 4.01 10.56
N SER A 518 29.54 3.63 9.33
CA SER A 518 30.47 3.64 8.20
C SER A 518 30.81 5.07 7.74
N GLU A 519 31.95 5.22 7.05
CA GLU A 519 32.36 6.53 6.51
C GLU A 519 31.37 7.04 5.44
N GLN A 520 30.80 6.14 4.65
CA GLN A 520 29.75 6.44 3.66
C GLN A 520 28.51 7.03 4.34
N GLU A 521 28.01 6.34 5.35
CA GLU A 521 26.82 6.72 6.11
C GLU A 521 27.01 8.13 6.72
N ARG A 522 28.14 8.38 7.40
CA ARG A 522 28.45 9.70 7.96
C ARG A 522 28.68 10.79 6.90
N ARG A 523 29.16 10.45 5.71
CA ARG A 523 29.27 11.40 4.58
C ARG A 523 27.89 11.81 4.08
N VAL A 524 26.97 10.85 3.95
CA VAL A 524 25.58 11.09 3.55
C VAL A 524 24.87 11.96 4.59
N ALA A 525 24.93 11.62 5.88
CA ALA A 525 24.32 12.44 6.94
C ALA A 525 24.83 13.89 6.94
N LYS A 526 26.14 14.11 6.77
CA LYS A 526 26.75 15.45 6.64
C LYS A 526 26.32 16.19 5.37
N PHE A 527 26.07 15.47 4.27
CA PHE A 527 25.56 16.05 3.03
C PHE A 527 24.11 16.51 3.22
N VAL A 528 23.25 15.63 3.76
CA VAL A 528 21.83 15.89 4.00
C VAL A 528 21.60 17.05 4.97
N ASN A 529 22.43 17.16 6.02
CA ASN A 529 22.37 18.28 6.97
C ASN A 529 22.49 19.69 6.32
N ARG A 530 23.01 19.79 5.09
CA ARG A 530 23.05 21.08 4.36
C ARG A 530 21.67 21.56 3.92
N TYR A 531 20.73 20.63 3.75
CA TYR A 531 19.34 20.87 3.36
C TYR A 531 18.40 20.96 4.57
N SER A 532 18.86 20.50 5.74
CA SER A 532 18.11 20.55 7.00
C SER A 532 17.70 21.97 7.41
N THR A 533 16.55 22.08 8.07
CA THR A 533 16.10 23.28 8.79
C THR A 533 17.08 23.67 9.90
N ARG A 534 17.89 22.72 10.41
CA ARG A 534 18.85 22.90 11.51
C ARG A 534 20.28 23.18 11.10
N ARG A 535 20.54 23.37 9.81
CA ARG A 535 21.91 23.60 9.27
C ARG A 535 22.72 24.70 9.97
N LYS A 536 22.06 25.67 10.62
CA LYS A 536 22.71 26.76 11.36
C LYS A 536 23.03 26.44 12.82
N GLN A 537 22.35 25.47 13.43
CA GLN A 537 22.54 25.11 14.84
C GLN A 537 23.84 24.32 15.06
N ASN A 538 24.40 23.70 14.01
CA ASN A 538 25.66 22.96 14.06
C ASN A 538 25.71 21.89 15.17
N ILE A 539 24.61 21.17 15.42
CA ILE A 539 24.51 20.14 16.47
C ILE A 539 25.64 19.09 16.40
N TYR A 540 26.11 18.76 15.18
CA TYR A 540 27.23 17.82 14.96
C TYR A 540 28.62 18.35 15.35
N LYS A 541 28.74 19.59 15.83
CA LYS A 541 29.98 20.15 16.40
C LYS A 541 30.00 20.12 17.94
N LEU A 542 28.87 19.76 18.56
CA LEU A 542 28.77 19.65 20.02
C LEU A 542 29.51 18.40 20.48
N ASP A 543 30.09 18.45 21.69
CA ASP A 543 30.65 17.26 22.33
C ASP A 543 29.51 16.48 22.97
N THR A 544 29.16 15.35 22.35
CA THR A 544 28.10 14.44 22.81
C THR A 544 28.68 13.06 23.15
N THR A 545 29.89 13.04 23.72
CA THR A 545 30.59 11.79 24.09
C THR A 545 29.79 11.04 25.16
N LYS A 546 29.32 9.83 24.82
CA LYS A 546 28.61 8.95 25.77
C LYS A 546 29.58 8.30 26.75
N VAL A 547 29.27 8.36 28.04
CA VAL A 547 29.99 7.65 29.12
C VAL A 547 29.16 6.55 29.79
N LEU A 548 27.89 6.39 29.42
CA LEU A 548 27.02 5.30 29.87
C LEU A 548 26.55 4.43 28.70
N ASN A 549 26.61 3.12 28.90
CA ASN A 549 25.98 2.15 28.00
C ASN A 549 24.84 1.43 28.74
N PHE A 550 23.62 1.59 28.22
CA PHE A 550 22.42 0.91 28.73
C PHE A 550 22.11 -0.33 27.88
N THR A 551 21.94 -1.49 28.50
CA THR A 551 21.47 -2.72 27.85
C THR A 551 20.25 -3.25 28.57
N VAL A 552 19.13 -3.38 27.85
CA VAL A 552 17.87 -3.91 28.39
C VAL A 552 17.76 -5.37 28.03
N SER A 553 17.39 -6.22 28.99
CA SER A 553 16.93 -7.59 28.72
C SER A 553 15.40 -7.60 28.68
N PRO A 554 14.75 -7.65 27.50
CA PRO A 554 13.30 -7.62 27.42
C PRO A 554 12.70 -8.93 27.96
N PRO A 555 11.45 -8.90 28.45
CA PRO A 555 10.75 -10.09 28.93
C PRO A 555 10.19 -10.94 27.76
N ASP A 556 11.03 -11.34 26.82
CA ASP A 556 10.62 -11.95 25.53
C ASP A 556 9.81 -13.25 25.66
N ASN A 557 9.94 -13.95 26.78
CA ASN A 557 9.23 -15.20 27.05
C ASN A 557 7.96 -15.02 27.91
N THR A 558 7.65 -13.80 28.32
CA THR A 558 6.49 -13.51 29.18
C THR A 558 5.23 -13.39 28.34
N LEU A 559 4.20 -14.15 28.70
CA LEU A 559 2.88 -14.04 28.07
C LEU A 559 2.17 -12.77 28.54
N ILE A 560 1.33 -12.23 27.66
CA ILE A 560 0.47 -11.11 27.99
C ILE A 560 -0.43 -11.45 29.19
N GLY A 561 -0.42 -10.58 30.20
CA GLY A 561 -1.12 -10.76 31.48
C GLY A 561 -0.31 -11.39 32.62
N ASP A 562 0.88 -11.94 32.37
CA ASP A 562 1.73 -12.54 33.40
C ASP A 562 2.65 -11.52 34.10
N ASP A 563 3.18 -11.86 35.27
CA ASP A 563 4.21 -11.05 35.92
C ASP A 563 5.49 -10.99 35.07
N MET A 564 6.15 -9.83 35.02
CA MET A 564 7.40 -9.61 34.27
C MET A 564 8.48 -8.96 35.14
N GLU A 565 9.73 -9.13 34.73
CA GLU A 565 10.90 -8.53 35.38
C GLU A 565 11.74 -7.79 34.35
N ILE A 566 11.86 -6.46 34.50
CA ILE A 566 12.67 -5.63 33.62
C ILE A 566 14.08 -5.51 34.21
N LYS A 567 15.09 -5.90 33.42
CA LYS A 567 16.50 -5.81 33.78
C LYS A 567 17.21 -4.80 32.90
N VAL A 568 17.88 -3.85 33.54
CA VAL A 568 18.70 -2.84 32.85
C VAL A 568 20.13 -2.97 33.37
N ALA A 569 21.05 -3.34 32.47
CA ALA A 569 22.48 -3.28 32.71
C ALA A 569 23.00 -1.90 32.33
N VAL A 570 23.73 -1.26 33.25
CA VAL A 570 24.33 0.06 33.09
C VAL A 570 25.83 -0.09 33.22
N LYS A 571 26.56 0.19 32.15
CA LYS A 571 28.01 0.11 32.11
C LYS A 571 28.63 1.50 32.05
N ASN A 572 29.56 1.77 32.96
CA ASN A 572 30.34 3.01 33.00
C ASN A 572 31.54 2.91 32.05
N THR A 573 31.58 3.72 31.00
CA THR A 573 32.71 3.78 30.07
C THR A 573 33.66 4.96 30.30
N ALA A 574 33.41 5.82 31.29
CA ALA A 574 34.32 6.88 31.70
C ALA A 574 35.62 6.33 32.32
N ASP A 575 36.60 7.22 32.52
CA ASP A 575 37.89 6.90 33.15
C ASP A 575 37.89 7.17 34.67
N GLY A 576 36.71 7.17 35.30
CA GLY A 576 36.51 7.34 36.74
C GLY A 576 35.19 6.72 37.21
N PRO A 577 34.99 6.53 38.54
CA PRO A 577 33.71 6.07 39.07
C PRO A 577 32.62 7.12 38.85
N LEU A 578 31.40 6.67 38.58
CA LEU A 578 30.23 7.52 38.38
C LEU A 578 29.20 7.26 39.49
N LYS A 579 28.72 8.32 40.12
CA LYS A 579 27.54 8.28 41.00
C LYS A 579 26.31 8.65 40.18
N LEU A 580 25.40 7.71 40.03
CA LEU A 580 24.26 7.83 39.13
C LEU A 580 22.95 7.80 39.91
N HIS A 581 22.07 8.74 39.57
CA HIS A 581 20.64 8.61 39.79
C HIS A 581 20.03 8.01 38.53
N LEU A 582 19.51 6.79 38.62
CA LEU A 582 18.90 6.05 37.51
C LEU A 582 17.39 6.07 37.65
N THR A 583 16.68 6.39 36.57
CA THR A 583 15.22 6.32 36.48
C THR A 583 14.82 5.32 35.41
N VAL A 584 13.95 4.37 35.76
CA VAL A 584 13.39 3.36 34.85
C VAL A 584 11.88 3.49 34.86
N SER A 585 11.30 3.92 33.74
CA SER A 585 9.87 4.20 33.58
C SER A 585 9.26 3.32 32.50
N LEU A 586 8.31 2.46 32.87
CA LEU A 586 7.55 1.59 31.99
C LEU A 586 6.17 2.20 31.70
N VAL A 587 5.86 2.33 30.41
CA VAL A 587 4.62 2.92 29.91
C VAL A 587 3.99 1.99 28.88
N ASN A 588 2.66 1.87 28.88
CA ASN A 588 1.94 1.21 27.79
C ASN A 588 2.17 2.00 26.51
N ALA A 589 2.33 1.38 25.33
CA ALA A 589 2.58 2.14 24.10
C ALA A 589 1.81 1.58 22.90
N TYR A 590 1.28 2.45 22.05
CA TYR A 590 0.77 2.04 20.75
C TYR A 590 1.94 1.70 19.81
N TYR A 591 1.71 0.93 18.76
CA TYR A 591 2.79 0.64 17.79
C TYR A 591 3.39 1.90 17.15
N THR A 592 2.67 3.02 17.13
CA THR A 592 3.15 4.34 16.66
C THR A 592 4.20 5.00 17.57
N GLY A 593 4.50 4.39 18.72
CA GLY A 593 5.40 4.98 19.72
C GLY A 593 4.72 5.97 20.66
N VAL A 594 3.45 6.31 20.40
CA VAL A 594 2.66 7.14 21.32
C VAL A 594 2.47 6.39 22.64
N ALA A 595 2.94 7.01 23.71
CA ALA A 595 2.80 6.50 25.07
C ALA A 595 1.33 6.59 25.55
N GLY A 596 0.95 5.57 26.29
CA GLY A 596 -0.32 5.42 26.97
C GLY A 596 -0.18 5.68 28.47
N SER A 597 -0.92 4.92 29.28
CA SER A 597 -0.84 5.08 30.73
C SER A 597 0.49 4.55 31.27
N ARG A 598 1.09 5.30 32.19
CA ARG A 598 2.24 4.84 32.98
C ARG A 598 1.90 3.60 33.79
N VAL A 599 2.74 2.59 33.69
CA VAL A 599 2.60 1.34 34.45
C VAL A 599 3.37 1.45 35.76
N LYS A 600 4.67 1.79 35.67
CA LYS A 600 5.54 1.85 36.84
C LYS A 600 6.77 2.71 36.56
N THR A 601 7.21 3.45 37.57
CA THR A 601 8.52 4.11 37.59
C THR A 601 9.28 3.66 38.83
N GLN A 602 10.55 3.35 38.68
CA GLN A 602 11.44 3.00 39.77
C GLN A 602 12.79 3.71 39.61
N THR A 603 13.29 4.27 40.72
CA THR A 603 14.58 4.96 40.75
C THR A 603 15.62 4.15 41.54
N PHE A 604 16.89 4.35 41.20
CA PHE A 604 18.03 3.70 41.84
C PHE A 604 19.17 4.70 42.03
N GLU A 605 19.90 4.59 43.14
CA GLU A 605 21.16 5.32 43.35
C GLU A 605 22.30 4.31 43.37
N GLU A 606 23.20 4.42 42.39
CA GLU A 606 24.28 3.46 42.21
C GLU A 606 25.62 4.18 42.01
N THR A 607 26.69 3.58 42.53
CA THR A 607 28.07 4.00 42.21
C THR A 607 28.70 2.90 41.37
N ILE A 608 29.05 3.22 40.13
CA ILE A 608 29.61 2.24 39.18
C ILE A 608 31.07 2.62 38.91
N ASN A 609 32.01 1.73 39.22
CA ASN A 609 33.43 2.00 38.97
C ASN A 609 33.73 2.04 37.46
N THR A 610 34.91 2.55 37.14
CA THR A 610 35.44 2.60 35.77
C THR A 610 35.38 1.25 35.08
N LYS A 611 34.71 1.18 33.92
CA LYS A 611 34.51 -0.01 33.08
C LYS A 611 33.69 -1.14 33.72
N ASP A 612 33.18 -0.97 34.94
CA ASP A 612 32.26 -1.90 35.60
C ASP A 612 30.83 -1.75 35.06
N GLU A 613 30.02 -2.76 35.32
CA GLU A 613 28.60 -2.84 34.97
C GLU A 613 27.76 -3.15 36.19
N LYS A 614 26.58 -2.53 36.30
CA LYS A 614 25.58 -2.79 37.33
C LYS A 614 24.25 -3.13 36.70
N ILE A 615 23.57 -4.16 37.22
CA ILE A 615 22.22 -4.52 36.80
C ILE A 615 21.21 -4.04 37.83
N VAL A 616 20.26 -3.23 37.40
CA VAL A 616 19.07 -2.85 38.18
C VAL A 616 17.85 -3.62 37.68
N THR A 617 16.94 -3.97 38.60
CA THR A 617 15.80 -4.84 38.32
C THR A 617 14.51 -4.22 38.83
N MET A 618 13.50 -4.15 37.97
CA MET A 618 12.16 -3.64 38.27
C MET A 618 11.10 -4.74 38.05
N PRO A 619 10.57 -5.35 39.13
CA PRO A 619 9.47 -6.32 39.02
C PRO A 619 8.15 -5.62 38.73
N VAL A 620 7.34 -6.15 37.82
CA VAL A 620 6.04 -5.62 37.40
C VAL A 620 5.02 -6.76 37.37
N LYS A 621 3.98 -6.67 38.20
CA LYS A 621 2.91 -7.67 38.23
C LYS A 621 1.96 -7.52 37.05
N GLY A 622 1.38 -8.62 36.59
CA GLY A 622 0.29 -8.63 35.59
C GLY A 622 -0.85 -7.67 35.95
N THR A 623 -1.17 -7.61 37.25
CA THR A 623 -2.19 -6.73 37.82
C THR A 623 -1.85 -5.24 37.75
N GLU A 624 -0.58 -4.86 37.56
CA GLU A 624 -0.17 -3.46 37.46
C GLU A 624 -0.45 -2.85 36.08
N TYR A 625 -0.61 -3.67 35.03
CA TYR A 625 -0.80 -3.16 33.66
C TYR A 625 -2.08 -3.61 32.95
N HIS A 626 -2.67 -4.77 33.28
CA HIS A 626 -3.79 -5.34 32.50
C HIS A 626 -4.98 -4.40 32.24
N ASP A 627 -5.43 -3.62 33.23
CA ASP A 627 -6.63 -2.77 33.11
C ASP A 627 -6.41 -1.51 32.24
N GLY A 628 -5.15 -1.08 32.11
CA GLY A 628 -4.75 0.10 31.34
C GLY A 628 -4.11 -0.20 29.98
N MET A 629 -3.65 -1.44 29.79
CA MET A 629 -2.86 -1.89 28.65
C MET A 629 -3.64 -1.82 27.34
N ASN A 630 -2.94 -1.49 26.26
CA ASN A 630 -3.46 -1.66 24.91
C ASN A 630 -3.60 -3.17 24.59
N PRO A 631 -4.58 -3.57 23.75
CA PRO A 631 -4.72 -4.98 23.36
C PRO A 631 -3.52 -5.56 22.58
N GLU A 632 -2.60 -4.70 22.12
CA GLU A 632 -1.39 -5.12 21.39
C GLU A 632 -0.34 -5.72 22.33
N GLY A 633 -0.41 -5.46 23.65
CA GLY A 633 0.56 -5.95 24.62
C GLY A 633 1.94 -5.30 24.49
N ARG A 634 1.97 -4.05 24.00
CA ARG A 634 3.20 -3.32 23.69
C ARG A 634 3.53 -2.27 24.75
N PHE A 635 4.81 -2.17 25.08
CA PHE A 635 5.35 -1.30 26.11
C PHE A 635 6.54 -0.50 25.60
N GLN A 636 6.68 0.71 26.16
CA GLN A 636 7.84 1.57 26.03
C GLN A 636 8.54 1.68 27.38
N LEU A 637 9.85 1.49 27.38
CA LEU A 637 10.72 1.64 28.54
C LEU A 637 11.61 2.86 28.33
N TYR A 638 11.52 3.82 29.23
CA TYR A 638 12.38 5.00 29.30
C TYR A 638 13.41 4.79 30.40
N ILE A 639 14.67 5.05 30.08
CA ILE A 639 15.80 4.87 31.00
C ILE A 639 16.64 6.14 30.94
N SER A 640 16.90 6.75 32.10
CA SER A 640 17.83 7.87 32.22
C SER A 640 18.82 7.62 33.34
N GLY A 641 20.05 8.11 33.15
CA GLY A 641 21.11 8.10 34.14
C GLY A 641 21.72 9.49 34.27
N LYS A 642 21.49 10.11 35.42
CA LYS A 642 22.03 11.43 35.76
C LYS A 642 23.25 11.28 36.65
N ASN A 643 24.38 11.80 36.20
CA ASN A 643 25.57 11.90 37.02
C ASN A 643 25.35 12.97 38.12
N ILE A 644 25.42 12.54 39.37
CA ILE A 644 25.15 13.41 40.53
C ILE A 644 26.22 14.49 40.66
N ASP A 645 27.47 14.21 40.28
CA ASP A 645 28.59 15.12 40.46
C ASP A 645 28.66 16.19 39.35
N SER A 646 28.42 15.83 38.08
CA SER A 646 28.45 16.77 36.93
C SER A 646 27.09 17.37 36.56
N GLY A 647 25.99 16.72 36.97
CA GLY A 647 24.64 17.03 36.49
C GLY A 647 24.33 16.56 35.07
N SER A 648 25.29 15.97 34.35
CA SER A 648 25.07 15.47 32.98
C SER A 648 24.14 14.26 32.98
N MET A 649 23.33 14.15 31.93
CA MET A 649 22.34 13.09 31.80
C MET A 649 22.45 12.40 30.45
N GLU A 650 22.42 11.08 30.47
CA GLU A 650 22.29 10.24 29.28
C GLU A 650 21.01 9.41 29.40
N SER A 651 20.32 9.21 28.29
CA SER A 651 19.06 8.45 28.28
C SER A 651 18.96 7.53 27.07
N THR A 652 18.12 6.52 27.22
CA THR A 652 17.72 5.63 26.14
C THR A 652 16.26 5.24 26.29
N GLN A 653 15.70 4.73 25.21
CA GLN A 653 14.36 4.20 25.20
C GLN A 653 14.32 2.90 24.40
N VAL A 654 13.56 1.92 24.89
CA VAL A 654 13.44 0.59 24.29
C VAL A 654 11.97 0.18 24.30
N SER A 655 11.50 -0.39 23.20
CA SER A 655 10.15 -0.96 23.13
C SER A 655 10.20 -2.48 23.08
N PHE A 656 9.14 -3.12 23.58
CA PHE A 656 8.96 -4.56 23.47
C PHE A 656 7.47 -4.92 23.45
N VAL A 657 7.17 -6.16 23.04
CA VAL A 657 5.82 -6.72 22.96
C VAL A 657 5.80 -8.03 23.72
N LEU A 658 4.78 -8.24 24.55
CA LEU A 658 4.61 -9.52 25.25
C LEU A 658 4.11 -10.61 24.31
N LYS A 659 4.44 -11.87 24.64
CA LYS A 659 4.04 -13.02 23.86
C LYS A 659 2.53 -13.25 23.92
N LYS A 660 1.95 -13.67 22.80
CA LYS A 660 0.51 -13.95 22.65
C LYS A 660 0.26 -15.44 22.37
N PRO A 661 -0.96 -15.94 22.64
CA PRO A 661 -1.36 -17.28 22.21
C PRO A 661 -1.30 -17.44 20.68
N GLN A 662 -1.24 -18.69 20.23
CA GLN A 662 -1.18 -19.01 18.80
C GLN A 662 -2.56 -19.42 18.26
N LEU A 663 -2.80 -19.08 16.99
CA LEU A 663 -3.92 -19.52 16.19
C LEU A 663 -3.42 -20.56 15.18
N VAL A 664 -4.16 -21.65 14.99
CA VAL A 664 -3.76 -22.74 14.11
C VAL A 664 -4.89 -23.06 13.12
N ILE A 665 -4.55 -23.24 11.86
CA ILE A 665 -5.44 -23.79 10.83
C ILE A 665 -5.07 -25.25 10.59
N GLN A 666 -6.06 -26.13 10.65
CA GLN A 666 -5.96 -27.54 10.31
C GLN A 666 -6.74 -27.77 9.01
N VAL A 667 -6.02 -28.05 7.93
CA VAL A 667 -6.57 -28.27 6.58
C VAL A 667 -5.65 -29.22 5.80
N PRO A 668 -6.17 -30.07 4.90
CA PRO A 668 -5.32 -30.83 4.00
C PRO A 668 -4.44 -29.92 3.14
N GLN A 669 -3.15 -30.25 3.00
CA GLN A 669 -2.22 -29.49 2.15
C GLN A 669 -2.57 -29.54 0.66
N THR A 670 -3.34 -30.54 0.23
CA THR A 670 -3.81 -30.69 -1.14
C THR A 670 -5.30 -31.00 -1.14
N ILE A 671 -6.06 -30.25 -1.95
CA ILE A 671 -7.51 -30.40 -2.12
C ILE A 671 -7.85 -30.41 -3.60
N GLU A 672 -9.01 -30.97 -3.97
CA GLU A 672 -9.46 -31.06 -5.35
C GLU A 672 -10.35 -29.87 -5.74
N ALA A 673 -10.16 -29.35 -6.95
CA ALA A 673 -11.05 -28.33 -7.50
C ALA A 673 -12.47 -28.91 -7.70
N LYS A 674 -13.47 -28.10 -7.35
CA LYS A 674 -14.91 -28.38 -7.38
C LYS A 674 -15.42 -29.35 -6.32
N GLU A 675 -14.58 -29.72 -5.36
CA GLU A 675 -14.95 -30.52 -4.20
C GLU A 675 -14.84 -29.68 -2.93
N ASP A 676 -15.88 -29.67 -2.12
CA ASP A 676 -15.90 -28.94 -0.85
C ASP A 676 -14.95 -29.61 0.15
N THR A 677 -14.17 -28.82 0.87
CA THR A 677 -13.23 -29.33 1.89
C THR A 677 -13.37 -28.54 3.19
N GLU A 678 -13.41 -29.23 4.33
CA GLU A 678 -13.44 -28.58 5.65
C GLU A 678 -12.04 -28.16 6.12
N ALA A 679 -11.96 -26.96 6.69
CA ALA A 679 -10.81 -26.48 7.44
C ALA A 679 -11.23 -26.14 8.87
N THR A 680 -10.42 -26.51 9.86
CA THR A 680 -10.69 -26.23 11.28
C THR A 680 -9.69 -25.22 11.84
N ILE A 681 -10.21 -24.12 12.36
CA ILE A 681 -9.44 -23.08 13.05
C ILE A 681 -9.48 -23.36 14.55
N VAL A 682 -8.31 -23.44 15.18
CA VAL A 682 -8.14 -23.77 16.59
C VAL A 682 -7.42 -22.64 17.31
N PHE A 683 -8.04 -22.13 18.37
CA PHE A 683 -7.46 -21.15 19.28
C PHE A 683 -7.49 -21.70 20.71
N LYS A 684 -6.35 -21.66 21.41
CA LYS A 684 -6.26 -22.04 22.81
C LYS A 684 -5.81 -20.86 23.65
N ASN A 685 -6.59 -20.49 24.67
CA ASN A 685 -6.20 -19.41 25.57
C ASN A 685 -5.13 -19.90 26.55
N THR A 686 -3.86 -19.56 26.27
CA THR A 686 -2.73 -19.88 27.14
C THR A 686 -2.40 -18.78 28.16
N THR A 687 -3.17 -17.68 28.18
CA THR A 687 -2.96 -16.56 29.11
C THR A 687 -3.77 -16.75 30.41
N GLN A 688 -3.48 -15.93 31.42
CA GLN A 688 -4.30 -15.83 32.63
C GLN A 688 -5.53 -14.90 32.46
N LEU A 689 -5.69 -14.28 31.29
CA LEU A 689 -6.78 -13.35 31.00
C LEU A 689 -8.05 -14.10 30.59
N VAL A 690 -9.20 -13.56 30.98
CA VAL A 690 -10.50 -13.98 30.42
C VAL A 690 -10.76 -13.14 29.17
N LEU A 691 -10.84 -13.78 28.01
CA LEU A 691 -11.02 -13.10 26.72
C LEU A 691 -12.51 -12.96 26.41
N THR A 692 -12.96 -11.74 26.12
CA THR A 692 -14.35 -11.42 25.82
C THR A 692 -14.49 -10.72 24.48
N GLN A 693 -15.68 -10.82 23.88
CA GLN A 693 -15.97 -10.28 22.55
C GLN A 693 -14.93 -10.78 21.52
N ALA A 694 -14.67 -12.09 21.58
CA ALA A 694 -13.69 -12.73 20.73
C ALA A 694 -14.31 -13.04 19.36
N GLU A 695 -13.53 -12.83 18.31
CA GLU A 695 -13.93 -13.01 16.92
C GLU A 695 -12.79 -13.66 16.13
N ILE A 696 -13.15 -14.48 15.15
CA ILE A 696 -12.23 -15.04 14.16
C ILE A 696 -12.64 -14.51 12.79
N ALA A 697 -11.77 -13.73 12.15
CA ALA A 697 -11.92 -13.41 10.73
C ALA A 697 -11.10 -14.39 9.89
N VAL A 698 -11.66 -14.84 8.77
CA VAL A 698 -11.00 -15.80 7.88
C VAL A 698 -11.39 -15.56 6.43
N GLU A 699 -10.42 -15.66 5.52
CA GLU A 699 -10.63 -15.57 4.07
C GLU A 699 -9.57 -16.36 3.29
N GLY A 700 -9.84 -16.62 2.01
CA GLY A 700 -8.82 -17.07 1.05
C GLY A 700 -9.32 -16.94 -0.39
N SER A 701 -8.67 -16.12 -1.22
CA SER A 701 -9.11 -15.88 -2.60
C SER A 701 -9.21 -17.18 -3.41
N GLY A 702 -10.35 -17.38 -4.06
CA GLY A 702 -10.68 -18.62 -4.78
C GLY A 702 -10.95 -19.86 -3.90
N LEU A 703 -10.91 -19.74 -2.56
CA LEU A 703 -11.20 -20.80 -1.60
C LEU A 703 -12.44 -20.50 -0.75
N LEU A 704 -12.50 -19.32 -0.13
CA LEU A 704 -13.50 -18.95 0.86
C LEU A 704 -13.68 -17.43 0.85
N ALA A 705 -14.93 -16.98 0.68
CA ALA A 705 -15.27 -15.57 0.81
C ALA A 705 -15.01 -15.08 2.25
N PRO A 706 -14.61 -13.82 2.45
CA PRO A 706 -14.33 -13.28 3.78
C PRO A 706 -15.52 -13.45 4.73
N GLN A 707 -15.25 -13.99 5.92
CA GLN A 707 -16.26 -14.18 6.96
C GLN A 707 -15.69 -13.84 8.35
N THR A 708 -16.56 -13.37 9.23
CA THR A 708 -16.27 -13.18 10.66
C THR A 708 -17.12 -14.15 11.47
N ILE A 709 -16.49 -14.84 12.42
CA ILE A 709 -17.12 -15.81 13.31
C ILE A 709 -17.03 -15.30 14.74
N ASP A 710 -18.17 -14.92 15.31
CA ASP A 710 -18.25 -14.49 16.70
C ASP A 710 -18.14 -15.66 17.68
N ILE A 711 -17.38 -15.48 18.76
CA ILE A 711 -17.28 -16.40 19.87
C ILE A 711 -18.21 -15.93 20.98
N SER A 712 -19.36 -16.60 21.09
CA SER A 712 -20.47 -16.18 21.95
C SER A 712 -20.17 -16.20 23.45
N SER A 713 -19.21 -17.02 23.90
CA SER A 713 -18.87 -17.18 25.32
C SER A 713 -17.47 -16.65 25.61
N PRO A 714 -17.24 -16.03 26.78
CA PRO A 714 -15.89 -15.70 27.25
C PRO A 714 -14.97 -16.93 27.24
N ILE A 715 -13.74 -16.77 26.73
CA ILE A 715 -12.72 -17.82 26.67
C ILE A 715 -11.85 -17.70 27.92
N LYS A 716 -12.00 -18.62 28.88
CA LYS A 716 -11.27 -18.60 30.15
C LYS A 716 -9.83 -19.13 29.96
N PRO A 717 -8.94 -18.90 30.94
CA PRO A 717 -7.61 -19.51 30.93
C PRO A 717 -7.69 -21.04 30.76
N GLY A 718 -6.98 -21.55 29.76
CA GLY A 718 -6.95 -22.97 29.41
C GLY A 718 -8.04 -23.45 28.44
N ASP A 719 -9.08 -22.65 28.18
CA ASP A 719 -10.16 -23.01 27.25
C ASP A 719 -9.64 -23.09 25.79
N GLU A 720 -10.27 -23.94 24.99
CA GLU A 720 -9.99 -24.14 23.57
C GLU A 720 -11.25 -23.89 22.75
N VAL A 721 -11.10 -23.12 21.66
CA VAL A 721 -12.15 -22.81 20.69
C VAL A 721 -11.80 -23.44 19.36
N LYS A 722 -12.75 -24.19 18.77
CA LYS A 722 -12.66 -24.76 17.43
C LYS A 722 -13.79 -24.25 16.55
N LYS A 723 -13.46 -23.80 15.34
CA LYS A 723 -14.43 -23.37 14.33
C LYS A 723 -14.11 -24.03 12.99
N THR A 724 -15.10 -24.67 12.40
CA THR A 724 -14.98 -25.31 11.09
C THR A 724 -15.56 -24.40 10.02
N VAL A 725 -14.86 -24.30 8.89
CA VAL A 725 -15.27 -23.55 7.71
C VAL A 725 -15.19 -24.46 6.49
N VAL A 726 -16.04 -24.24 5.50
CA VAL A 726 -16.05 -25.02 4.26
C VAL A 726 -15.37 -24.20 3.16
N LEU A 727 -14.40 -24.82 2.49
CA LEU A 727 -13.69 -24.26 1.34
C LEU A 727 -14.38 -24.73 0.05
N HIS A 728 -14.53 -23.81 -0.90
CA HIS A 728 -15.19 -24.01 -2.19
C HIS A 728 -14.24 -23.74 -3.37
N PRO A 729 -13.18 -24.56 -3.55
CA PRO A 729 -12.19 -24.35 -4.60
C PRO A 729 -12.81 -24.50 -6.00
N ARG A 730 -12.84 -23.46 -6.83
CA ARG A 730 -13.53 -23.52 -8.14
C ARG A 730 -12.69 -24.07 -9.30
N LYS A 731 -11.40 -23.76 -9.33
CA LYS A 731 -10.46 -24.12 -10.40
C LYS A 731 -9.11 -24.56 -9.79
N PRO A 732 -8.33 -25.41 -10.49
CA PRO A 732 -6.97 -25.71 -10.08
C PRO A 732 -6.10 -24.45 -10.14
N TYR A 733 -5.15 -24.35 -9.21
CA TYR A 733 -4.21 -23.23 -9.14
C TYR A 733 -2.79 -23.75 -9.10
N TYR A 734 -1.96 -23.27 -10.03
CA TYR A 734 -0.57 -23.71 -10.15
C TYR A 734 0.30 -23.18 -9.01
N TRP A 735 -0.01 -21.98 -8.50
CA TRP A 735 0.80 -21.24 -7.53
C TRP A 735 0.38 -21.42 -6.06
N GLY A 736 -0.46 -22.41 -5.76
CA GLY A 736 -1.04 -22.58 -4.43
C GLY A 736 -2.08 -21.49 -4.09
N ARG A 737 -2.80 -21.71 -2.99
CA ARG A 737 -3.74 -20.78 -2.38
C ARG A 737 -3.51 -20.75 -0.89
N GLU A 738 -3.85 -19.65 -0.25
CA GLU A 738 -3.62 -19.48 1.17
C GLU A 738 -4.94 -19.20 1.88
N LEU A 739 -5.19 -19.91 2.97
CA LEU A 739 -6.27 -19.60 3.91
C LEU A 739 -5.69 -18.78 5.05
N ILE A 740 -6.18 -17.57 5.26
CA ILE A 740 -5.69 -16.63 6.26
C ILE A 740 -6.75 -16.48 7.35
N ALA A 741 -6.33 -16.53 8.62
CA ALA A 741 -7.22 -16.28 9.75
C ALA A 741 -6.58 -15.35 10.79
N THR A 742 -7.40 -14.52 11.41
CA THR A 742 -7.00 -13.63 12.51
C THR A 742 -7.94 -13.83 13.69
N PHE A 743 -7.40 -13.73 14.91
CA PHE A 743 -8.17 -13.73 16.15
C PHE A 743 -8.06 -12.36 16.81
N THR A 744 -9.19 -11.81 17.23
CA THR A 744 -9.27 -10.57 17.99
C THR A 744 -10.18 -10.73 19.19
N SER A 745 -9.89 -10.03 20.27
CA SER A 745 -10.76 -9.93 21.46
C SER A 745 -10.61 -8.53 22.07
N LYS A 746 -11.40 -8.22 23.10
CA LYS A 746 -11.26 -6.95 23.84
C LYS A 746 -9.88 -6.81 24.50
N GLN A 747 -9.26 -7.92 24.91
CA GLN A 747 -8.03 -7.94 25.72
C GLN A 747 -6.77 -8.15 24.88
N ILE A 748 -6.86 -8.87 23.76
CA ILE A 748 -5.72 -9.25 22.93
C ILE A 748 -6.09 -9.16 21.44
N VAL A 749 -5.22 -8.52 20.65
CA VAL A 749 -5.27 -8.45 19.18
C VAL A 749 -3.92 -8.85 18.58
N ASP A 750 -3.81 -8.82 17.25
CA ASP A 750 -2.56 -9.15 16.52
C ASP A 750 -2.15 -10.61 16.82
N ILE A 751 -3.11 -11.50 16.54
CA ILE A 751 -2.92 -12.95 16.48
C ILE A 751 -3.45 -13.39 15.12
N GLU A 752 -2.58 -14.02 14.33
CA GLU A 752 -2.90 -14.44 12.98
C GLU A 752 -2.19 -15.73 12.61
N THR A 753 -2.69 -16.36 11.56
CA THR A 753 -2.12 -17.58 11.00
C THR A 753 -2.54 -17.73 9.55
N SER A 754 -1.84 -18.61 8.84
CA SER A 754 -2.16 -18.96 7.46
C SER A 754 -1.83 -20.41 7.18
N ALA A 755 -2.48 -20.98 6.17
CA ALA A 755 -2.19 -22.30 5.66
C ALA A 755 -2.12 -22.30 4.13
N ASP A 756 -0.98 -22.74 3.59
CA ASP A 756 -0.79 -22.99 2.17
C ASP A 756 -1.53 -24.26 1.73
N ILE A 757 -2.29 -24.15 0.64
CA ILE A 757 -3.18 -25.19 0.12
C ILE A 757 -2.96 -25.30 -1.40
N LYS A 758 -2.62 -26.50 -1.85
CA LYS A 758 -2.51 -26.83 -3.27
C LYS A 758 -3.87 -27.30 -3.81
N VAL A 759 -4.43 -26.59 -4.78
CA VAL A 759 -5.69 -26.97 -5.43
C VAL A 759 -5.39 -27.69 -6.75
N ILE A 760 -5.67 -28.99 -6.80
CA ILE A 760 -5.41 -29.84 -7.98
C ILE A 760 -6.67 -30.07 -8.81
N ARG A 761 -6.51 -30.54 -10.05
CA ARG A 761 -7.65 -31.03 -10.83
C ARG A 761 -8.22 -32.27 -10.16
N GLN A 762 -9.54 -32.42 -10.21
CA GLN A 762 -10.21 -33.64 -9.81
C GLN A 762 -9.64 -34.81 -10.64
N ASN A 763 -9.08 -35.82 -9.97
CA ASN A 763 -8.73 -37.07 -10.62
C ASN A 763 -10.02 -37.87 -10.81
N LYS A 764 -10.69 -37.69 -11.95
CA LYS A 764 -11.58 -38.75 -12.44
C LYS A 764 -10.72 -39.71 -13.25
N ASP A 765 -10.63 -40.93 -12.74
CA ASP A 765 -9.83 -42.03 -13.26
C ASP A 765 -9.93 -42.25 -14.78
N ASN A 766 -8.85 -42.81 -15.32
CA ASN A 766 -8.81 -43.80 -16.39
C ASN A 766 -10.19 -44.32 -16.84
N ASP A 767 -10.75 -43.71 -17.88
CA ASP A 767 -11.37 -44.45 -18.98
C ASP A 767 -11.34 -43.57 -20.23
N SER A 768 -11.00 -44.22 -21.34
CA SER A 768 -10.91 -43.73 -22.71
C SER A 768 -11.65 -42.43 -23.03
N ASP A 769 -10.92 -41.41 -23.47
CA ASP A 769 -11.04 -40.95 -24.85
C ASP A 769 -9.86 -40.03 -25.21
N SER A 770 -9.10 -40.49 -26.20
CA SER A 770 -8.25 -39.69 -27.05
C SER A 770 -9.09 -38.78 -27.94
N ASP A 771 -8.87 -37.47 -27.88
CA ASP A 771 -8.72 -36.56 -29.04
C ASP A 771 -8.40 -35.12 -28.59
#